data_AF-A0A933DNF9-F1
#
_entry.id   AF-A0A933DNF9-F1
#
_cell.length_a   1.000
_cell.length_b   1.000
_cell.length_c   1.000
_cell.angle_alpha   90.00
_cell.angle_beta   90.00
_cell.angle_gamma   90.00
#
_symmetry.space_group_name_H-M   'P 1'
#
loop_
_entity.id
_entity.type
_entity.pdbx_description
1 polymer ?
#
loop_
_entity_poly.entity_id
_entity_poly.type
_entity_poly.pdbx_seq_one_letter_code
_entity_poly.pdbx_strand_id
1 'polypeptide(L)'
;MAVQAEAQRRNPIDHLRYAKGRLLSRLQPQAIELDRGERAEYDYAPWFQCPPIVLVGEAQNPLGLDGTLLNQLERGKEEIYAQFTIAAAERLGYAPLRWEEIKQQVFPSPTSGKEGTPYGVVISSVYLGELSNEAKNAMREVTAVENERKEKAALLGEIYEPMFLDGEERRPYLHKLRDSIPQVLWPYVQTIGGEVIKHMKLDSKAKANATKAIFVDDTDGVIGDLPSHWKQAFHWMMMGKFGSFKTMIVRYERRDGQLHFHTPMLATLEGGHIELDPGEMMEQLAIFGSARATEKAERLKDEYIPRAKWDNSNALIALKRLGHLLRDFKFISPGIEVDDMVSEDNMNIGDHRGVVAAAEKVASRVKRDIERARGFRKRAAGYAGQQEGAYGVFDPELGVFVCNVSGRFRSVKVDPGAEDVMAVRPVTDDPTKVYVIPVEGIDPNGEKGPSVEADEFAEPIYGFLTRKGEGSQQYRVFAKRVEGGYVLLDELAKNGKTFVAREDIRELPAVLGIVHMHRDYESFMLPDGDELIEIVLEDDMVVGCGVDLMRDKSRRAMEKAVQLWNEGGRKAKAALFRVGRHGLNVFVFPTADESGFIPEYIFQHFDDMVRREDNKLVLLHEVRQEKKENNLFVGPRRPQAAA
;
A
#
# COMPACT_ATOMS: atom_id res chain seq x y z
N MET A 1 -70.32 -13.38 -46.68
CA MET A 1 -68.94 -13.87 -46.84
C MET A 1 -68.04 -12.95 -46.04
N ALA A 2 -67.46 -13.49 -44.98
CA ALA A 2 -66.67 -12.81 -43.97
C ALA A 2 -65.21 -12.63 -44.40
N VAL A 3 -64.58 -11.52 -44.00
CA VAL A 3 -63.19 -11.37 -43.46
C VAL A 3 -63.15 -9.98 -42.77
N GLN A 4 -63.44 -9.87 -41.46
CA GLN A 4 -62.50 -9.64 -40.33
C GLN A 4 -61.44 -8.54 -40.60
N ALA A 5 -61.47 -7.33 -40.04
CA ALA A 5 -61.53 -6.90 -38.64
C ALA A 5 -60.42 -7.49 -37.75
N GLU A 6 -59.20 -6.96 -37.87
CA GLU A 6 -58.24 -6.98 -36.76
C GLU A 6 -57.22 -5.82 -36.88
N ALA A 7 -57.60 -4.66 -36.36
CA ALA A 7 -56.66 -3.62 -35.97
C ALA A 7 -55.88 -4.14 -34.75
N GLN A 8 -54.77 -4.83 -34.99
CA GLN A 8 -53.84 -5.21 -33.93
C GLN A 8 -53.22 -3.94 -33.33
N ARG A 9 -53.70 -3.62 -32.13
CA ARG A 9 -52.99 -2.81 -31.13
C ARG A 9 -51.61 -3.43 -30.93
N ARG A 10 -50.60 -2.94 -31.63
CA ARG A 10 -49.21 -3.26 -31.31
C ARG A 10 -48.95 -2.74 -29.90
N ASN A 11 -48.58 -3.65 -29.02
CA ASN A 11 -48.30 -3.35 -27.63
C ASN A 11 -47.21 -2.26 -27.57
N PRO A 12 -47.38 -1.18 -26.78
CA PRO A 12 -46.32 -0.19 -26.55
C PRO A 12 -44.99 -0.85 -26.10
N ILE A 13 -45.07 -2.03 -25.47
CA ILE A 13 -43.93 -2.87 -25.09
C ILE A 13 -43.19 -3.42 -26.31
N ASP A 14 -43.86 -3.72 -27.43
CA ASP A 14 -43.20 -4.21 -28.65
C ASP A 14 -42.52 -3.07 -29.42
N HIS A 15 -43.07 -1.84 -29.37
CA HIS A 15 -42.38 -0.65 -29.85
C HIS A 15 -41.17 -0.28 -28.97
N LEU A 16 -41.27 -0.45 -27.65
CA LEU A 16 -40.15 -0.28 -26.71
C LEU A 16 -39.11 -1.41 -26.84
N ARG A 17 -39.50 -2.65 -27.13
CA ARG A 17 -38.58 -3.76 -27.40
C ARG A 17 -37.88 -3.60 -28.75
N TYR A 18 -38.57 -3.09 -29.77
CA TYR A 18 -37.95 -2.78 -31.06
C TYR A 18 -37.03 -1.55 -30.98
N ALA A 19 -37.40 -0.52 -30.19
CA ALA A 19 -36.53 0.62 -29.90
C ALA A 19 -35.34 0.24 -29.01
N LYS A 20 -35.55 -0.60 -27.99
CA LYS A 20 -34.48 -1.20 -27.15
C LYS A 20 -33.57 -2.10 -27.98
N GLY A 21 -34.09 -2.88 -28.93
CA GLY A 21 -33.30 -3.68 -29.86
C GLY A 21 -32.41 -2.82 -30.77
N ARG A 22 -32.93 -1.69 -31.28
CA ARG A 22 -32.14 -0.72 -32.07
C ARG A 22 -31.16 0.12 -31.24
N LEU A 23 -31.49 0.41 -29.98
CA LEU A 23 -30.59 1.08 -29.04
C LEU A 23 -29.46 0.12 -28.64
N LEU A 24 -29.79 -1.13 -28.31
CA LEU A 24 -28.82 -2.17 -27.96
C LEU A 24 -27.97 -2.62 -29.16
N SER A 25 -28.47 -2.57 -30.40
CA SER A 25 -27.64 -2.83 -31.59
C SER A 25 -26.74 -1.64 -31.98
N ARG A 26 -26.99 -0.44 -31.44
CA ARG A 26 -26.12 0.74 -31.55
C ARG A 26 -25.20 0.91 -30.34
N LEU A 27 -25.52 0.27 -29.22
CA LEU A 27 -24.76 0.24 -27.96
C LEU A 27 -24.00 -1.07 -27.75
N GLN A 28 -24.22 -2.10 -28.57
CA GLN A 28 -23.18 -3.10 -28.76
C GLN A 28 -22.00 -2.34 -29.33
N PRO A 29 -20.82 -2.40 -28.69
CA PRO A 29 -19.61 -1.94 -29.34
C PRO A 29 -19.65 -2.62 -30.70
N GLN A 30 -19.51 -1.85 -31.79
CA GLN A 30 -18.84 -2.44 -32.94
C GLN A 30 -17.63 -3.12 -32.32
N ALA A 31 -17.54 -4.45 -32.45
CA ALA A 31 -16.33 -5.14 -32.12
C ALA A 31 -15.26 -4.33 -32.85
N ILE A 32 -14.50 -3.55 -32.08
CA ILE A 32 -13.30 -2.94 -32.59
C ILE A 32 -12.50 -4.20 -32.86
N GLU A 33 -12.49 -4.62 -34.14
CA GLU A 33 -11.36 -5.37 -34.65
C GLU A 33 -10.18 -4.44 -34.39
N LEU A 34 -9.64 -4.58 -33.19
CA LEU A 34 -8.34 -4.09 -32.84
C LEU A 34 -7.45 -4.82 -33.82
N ASP A 35 -7.08 -4.09 -34.86
CA ASP A 35 -6.03 -4.48 -35.77
C ASP A 35 -4.89 -4.95 -34.86
N ARG A 36 -4.58 -6.25 -34.93
CA ARG A 36 -3.53 -6.87 -34.11
C ARG A 36 -2.17 -6.45 -34.67
N GLY A 37 -1.96 -5.14 -34.82
CA GLY A 37 -0.63 -4.57 -34.89
C GLY A 37 0.02 -4.90 -33.57
N GLU A 38 1.13 -5.63 -33.66
CA GLU A 38 2.00 -6.13 -32.60
C GLU A 38 1.84 -5.30 -31.31
N ARG A 39 0.91 -5.72 -30.46
CA ARG A 39 0.84 -5.21 -29.09
C ARG A 39 2.15 -5.64 -28.47
N ALA A 40 2.89 -4.70 -27.90
CA ALA A 40 3.79 -5.06 -26.82
C ALA A 40 2.91 -5.78 -25.79
N GLU A 41 2.97 -7.12 -25.79
CA GLU A 41 2.51 -7.91 -24.68
C GLU A 41 3.34 -7.40 -23.50
N TYR A 42 2.76 -6.48 -22.72
CA TYR A 42 3.13 -6.42 -21.32
C TYR A 42 2.81 -7.83 -20.83
N ASP A 43 3.86 -8.65 -20.70
CA ASP A 43 3.82 -9.95 -20.04
C ASP A 43 3.46 -9.65 -18.57
N TYR A 44 2.19 -9.32 -18.34
CA TYR A 44 1.65 -9.23 -17.00
C TYR A 44 1.93 -10.58 -16.38
N ALA A 45 2.64 -10.56 -15.26
CA ALA A 45 3.15 -11.77 -14.67
C ALA A 45 2.01 -12.79 -14.40
N PRO A 46 2.31 -14.11 -14.32
CA PRO A 46 1.31 -15.18 -14.37
C PRO A 46 0.18 -15.12 -13.33
N TRP A 47 0.31 -14.27 -12.31
CA TRP A 47 -0.65 -14.02 -11.24
C TRP A 47 -1.68 -12.92 -11.56
N PHE A 48 -1.47 -12.10 -12.59
CA PHE A 48 -2.38 -11.00 -12.93
C PHE A 48 -3.66 -11.52 -13.61
N GLN A 49 -4.68 -11.76 -12.80
CA GLN A 49 -6.05 -11.92 -13.29
C GLN A 49 -6.74 -10.57 -13.20
N CYS A 50 -7.06 -9.96 -14.34
CA CYS A 50 -7.76 -8.67 -14.40
C CYS A 50 -9.04 -8.70 -13.54
N PRO A 51 -9.05 -8.04 -12.38
CA PRO A 51 -10.21 -8.07 -11.51
C PRO A 51 -11.34 -7.29 -12.15
N PRO A 52 -12.62 -7.68 -11.98
CA PRO A 52 -13.71 -6.81 -12.37
C PRO A 52 -13.60 -5.50 -11.58
N ILE A 53 -13.45 -4.38 -12.30
CA ILE A 53 -13.51 -3.04 -11.73
C ILE A 53 -14.94 -2.56 -11.86
N VAL A 54 -15.57 -2.31 -10.72
CA VAL A 54 -16.97 -1.94 -10.60
C VAL A 54 -17.08 -0.49 -10.19
N LEU A 55 -17.66 0.30 -11.08
CA LEU A 55 -17.95 1.70 -10.85
C LEU A 55 -19.38 1.82 -10.31
N VAL A 56 -19.52 2.28 -9.09
CA VAL A 56 -20.84 2.52 -8.47
C VAL A 56 -21.34 3.89 -8.92
N GLY A 57 -22.41 3.90 -9.72
CA GLY A 57 -23.03 5.11 -10.25
C GLY A 57 -23.98 5.81 -9.27
N GLU A 58 -24.59 5.08 -8.33
CA GLU A 58 -25.51 5.65 -7.34
C GLU A 58 -24.87 6.77 -6.50
N ALA A 59 -25.34 8.00 -6.71
CA ALA A 59 -24.97 9.19 -5.94
C ALA A 59 -25.35 9.02 -4.48
N GLN A 60 -24.44 9.33 -3.56
CA GLN A 60 -24.82 9.50 -2.16
C GLN A 60 -25.38 10.90 -2.00
N ASN A 61 -26.57 11.02 -1.38
CA ASN A 61 -27.15 12.32 -1.06
C ASN A 61 -26.16 13.12 -0.21
N PRO A 62 -25.53 14.17 -0.76
CA PRO A 62 -24.61 15.00 0.00
C PRO A 62 -25.42 15.81 1.00
N LEU A 63 -25.01 15.80 2.26
CA LEU A 63 -25.57 16.73 3.24
C LEU A 63 -25.05 18.13 2.87
N GLY A 64 -25.95 19.01 2.41
CA GLY A 64 -25.64 20.43 2.24
C GLY A 64 -25.13 20.88 0.87
N LEU A 65 -25.21 20.06 -0.18
CA LEU A 65 -24.99 20.53 -1.56
C LEU A 65 -26.32 20.89 -2.23
N ASP A 66 -26.33 22.02 -2.95
CA ASP A 66 -27.46 22.37 -3.79
C ASP A 66 -27.56 21.44 -5.01
N GLY A 67 -28.75 21.39 -5.61
CA GLY A 67 -29.02 20.50 -6.74
C GLY A 67 -28.21 20.83 -8.00
N THR A 68 -27.76 22.08 -8.18
CA THR A 68 -26.96 22.49 -9.34
C THR A 68 -25.54 21.93 -9.21
N LEU A 69 -24.92 22.14 -8.06
CA LEU A 69 -23.58 21.62 -7.76
C LEU A 69 -23.57 20.09 -7.80
N LEU A 70 -24.58 19.44 -7.22
CA LEU A 70 -24.71 17.98 -7.30
C LEU A 70 -24.77 17.49 -8.75
N ASN A 71 -25.55 18.14 -9.61
CA ASN A 71 -25.61 17.77 -11.03
C ASN A 71 -24.28 17.96 -11.76
N GLN A 72 -23.51 19.00 -11.42
CA GLN A 72 -22.17 19.21 -11.99
C GLN A 72 -21.18 18.15 -11.52
N LEU A 73 -21.22 17.78 -10.23
CA LEU A 73 -20.39 16.73 -9.65
C LEU A 73 -20.73 15.35 -10.23
N GLU A 74 -22.00 15.08 -10.48
CA GLU A 74 -22.46 13.85 -11.14
C GLU A 74 -21.91 13.75 -12.57
N ARG A 75 -21.99 14.84 -13.36
CA ARG A 75 -21.38 14.88 -14.71
C ARG A 75 -19.87 14.68 -14.66
N GLY A 76 -19.19 15.36 -13.74
CA GLY A 76 -17.74 15.20 -13.56
C GLY A 76 -17.34 13.78 -13.18
N LYS A 77 -18.10 13.13 -12.28
CA LYS A 77 -17.92 11.70 -11.97
C LYS A 77 -18.08 10.85 -13.23
N GLU A 78 -19.13 11.07 -14.03
CA GLU A 78 -19.34 10.33 -15.27
C GLU A 78 -18.19 10.50 -16.26
N GLU A 79 -17.62 11.71 -16.36
CA GLU A 79 -16.44 12.00 -17.19
C GLU A 79 -15.19 11.27 -16.70
N ILE A 80 -14.89 11.32 -15.40
CA ILE A 80 -13.76 10.58 -14.80
C ILE A 80 -13.94 9.08 -15.01
N TYR A 81 -15.14 8.56 -14.79
CA TYR A 81 -15.43 7.15 -15.00
C TYR A 81 -15.32 6.76 -16.48
N ALA A 82 -15.70 7.64 -17.41
CA ALA A 82 -15.48 7.41 -18.83
C ALA A 82 -13.98 7.37 -19.18
N GLN A 83 -13.17 8.27 -18.61
CA GLN A 83 -11.72 8.24 -18.77
C GLN A 83 -11.11 6.95 -18.21
N PHE A 84 -11.56 6.50 -17.03
CA PHE A 84 -11.17 5.21 -16.48
C PHE A 84 -11.55 4.05 -17.40
N THR A 85 -12.75 4.10 -17.99
CA THR A 85 -13.20 3.08 -18.94
C THR A 85 -12.34 3.03 -20.20
N ILE A 86 -12.05 4.19 -20.79
CA ILE A 86 -11.19 4.30 -21.97
C ILE A 86 -9.79 3.78 -21.63
N ALA A 87 -9.20 4.27 -20.54
CA ALA A 87 -7.84 3.93 -20.19
C ALA A 87 -7.67 2.45 -19.82
N ALA A 88 -8.64 1.84 -19.14
CA ALA A 88 -8.64 0.40 -18.91
C ALA A 88 -8.81 -0.41 -20.20
N ALA A 89 -9.64 0.04 -21.14
CA ALA A 89 -9.79 -0.64 -22.43
C ALA A 89 -8.51 -0.57 -23.27
N GLU A 90 -7.83 0.59 -23.25
CA GLU A 90 -6.58 0.82 -24.00
C GLU A 90 -5.38 0.12 -23.36
N ARG A 91 -5.19 0.24 -22.04
CA ARG A 91 -3.99 -0.26 -21.33
C ARG A 91 -4.13 -1.70 -20.83
N LEU A 92 -5.32 -2.10 -20.41
CA LEU A 92 -5.56 -3.41 -19.78
C LEU A 92 -6.34 -4.36 -20.69
N GLY A 93 -6.87 -3.87 -21.82
CA GLY A 93 -7.60 -4.69 -22.79
C GLY A 93 -9.02 -5.06 -22.38
N TYR A 94 -9.62 -4.38 -21.39
CA TYR A 94 -11.02 -4.62 -20.99
C TYR A 94 -11.70 -3.36 -20.45
N ALA A 95 -13.03 -3.33 -20.51
CA ALA A 95 -13.84 -2.22 -19.99
C ALA A 95 -14.26 -2.49 -18.52
N PRO A 96 -14.12 -1.51 -17.60
CA PRO A 96 -14.75 -1.54 -16.28
C PRO A 96 -16.27 -1.67 -16.41
N LEU A 97 -16.89 -2.29 -15.42
CA LEU A 97 -18.32 -2.57 -15.39
C LEU A 97 -19.05 -1.51 -14.56
N ARG A 98 -20.17 -0.97 -15.06
CA ARG A 98 -21.04 -0.11 -14.23
C ARG A 98 -21.95 -0.98 -13.37
N TRP A 99 -22.14 -0.58 -12.11
CA TRP A 99 -22.98 -1.31 -11.18
C TRP A 99 -24.42 -1.50 -11.69
N GLU A 100 -24.98 -0.48 -12.35
CA GLU A 100 -26.34 -0.50 -12.89
C GLU A 100 -26.52 -1.56 -13.99
N GLU A 101 -25.44 -1.83 -14.74
CA GLU A 101 -25.39 -2.87 -15.78
C GLU A 101 -25.29 -4.26 -15.15
N ILE A 102 -24.46 -4.39 -14.10
CA ILE A 102 -24.25 -5.63 -13.32
C ILE A 102 -25.54 -6.05 -12.60
N LYS A 103 -26.26 -5.09 -11.99
CA LYS A 103 -27.49 -5.35 -11.21
C LYS A 103 -28.58 -6.03 -12.03
N GLN A 104 -28.61 -5.77 -13.34
CA GLN A 104 -29.56 -6.35 -14.28
C GLN A 104 -29.11 -7.71 -14.84
N GLN A 105 -27.87 -8.11 -14.58
CA GLN A 105 -27.27 -9.34 -15.06
C GLN A 105 -27.20 -10.38 -13.93
N VAL A 106 -27.54 -11.63 -14.26
CA VAL A 106 -27.34 -12.77 -13.36
C VAL A 106 -25.96 -13.32 -13.69
N PHE A 107 -24.98 -13.03 -12.84
CA PHE A 107 -23.67 -13.67 -12.97
C PHE A 107 -23.81 -15.15 -12.56
N PRO A 108 -23.43 -16.11 -13.42
CA PRO A 108 -23.40 -17.49 -13.02
C PRO A 108 -22.53 -17.61 -11.76
N SER A 109 -22.94 -18.48 -10.82
CA SER A 109 -22.04 -18.84 -9.72
C SER A 109 -20.73 -19.33 -10.33
N PRO A 110 -19.55 -18.86 -9.88
CA PRO A 110 -18.34 -19.59 -10.19
C PRO A 110 -18.55 -21.03 -9.70
N THR A 111 -18.64 -21.97 -10.64
CA THR A 111 -19.00 -23.37 -10.40
C THR A 111 -17.84 -24.21 -9.89
N SER A 112 -16.75 -23.59 -9.45
CA SER A 112 -15.66 -24.31 -8.80
C SER A 112 -15.24 -23.59 -7.54
N GLY A 113 -15.43 -24.25 -6.40
CA GLY A 113 -14.71 -23.99 -5.15
C GLY A 113 -13.21 -24.29 -5.27
N LYS A 114 -12.58 -23.82 -6.34
CA LYS A 114 -11.13 -23.74 -6.47
C LYS A 114 -10.71 -22.33 -6.09
N GLU A 115 -9.61 -22.23 -5.35
CA GLU A 115 -8.94 -20.99 -4.97
C GLU A 115 -8.78 -20.05 -6.17
N GLY A 116 -9.63 -19.03 -6.27
CA GLY A 116 -9.69 -18.17 -7.45
C GLY A 116 -11.01 -17.42 -7.58
N THR A 117 -11.68 -17.10 -6.47
CA THR A 117 -12.76 -16.11 -6.56
C THR A 117 -12.10 -14.79 -6.96
N PRO A 118 -12.51 -14.15 -8.07
CA PRO A 118 -11.87 -12.92 -8.49
C PRO A 118 -12.03 -11.89 -7.36
N TYR A 119 -10.90 -11.39 -6.90
CA TYR A 119 -10.87 -10.12 -6.20
C TYR A 119 -11.39 -9.07 -7.19
N GLY A 120 -12.18 -8.12 -6.72
CA GLY A 120 -12.79 -7.08 -7.54
C GLY A 120 -12.52 -5.72 -6.93
N VAL A 121 -12.30 -4.72 -7.77
CA VAL A 121 -12.16 -3.34 -7.29
C VAL A 121 -13.54 -2.71 -7.32
N VAL A 122 -14.04 -2.26 -6.17
CA VAL A 122 -15.29 -1.48 -6.13
C VAL A 122 -14.95 -0.04 -5.84
N ILE A 123 -15.25 0.86 -6.77
CA ILE A 123 -15.09 2.30 -6.60
C ILE A 123 -16.46 2.91 -6.31
N SER A 124 -16.60 3.54 -5.15
CA SER A 124 -17.82 4.23 -4.77
C SER A 124 -17.55 5.70 -4.46
N SER A 125 -18.38 6.57 -5.02
CA SER A 125 -18.24 8.02 -4.85
C SER A 125 -18.84 8.53 -3.54
N VAL A 126 -18.18 9.53 -2.96
CA VAL A 126 -18.59 10.31 -1.79
C VAL A 126 -18.43 11.78 -2.14
N TYR A 127 -19.49 12.57 -1.99
CA TYR A 127 -19.46 14.01 -2.24
C TYR A 127 -19.34 14.75 -0.92
N LEU A 128 -18.13 15.28 -0.65
CA LEU A 128 -17.85 16.03 0.56
C LEU A 128 -18.25 17.51 0.40
N GLY A 129 -18.14 18.05 -0.81
CA GLY A 129 -18.45 19.45 -1.07
C GLY A 129 -17.36 20.39 -0.54
N GLU A 130 -17.78 21.58 -0.12
CA GLU A 130 -16.87 22.58 0.45
C GLU A 130 -16.50 22.26 1.90
N LEU A 131 -15.20 22.31 2.19
CA LEU A 131 -14.72 22.23 3.58
C LEU A 131 -15.11 23.48 4.37
N SER A 132 -15.42 23.31 5.65
CA SER A 132 -15.72 24.44 6.54
C SER A 132 -14.51 25.39 6.63
N ASN A 133 -14.78 26.68 6.90
CA ASN A 133 -13.71 27.68 7.10
C ASN A 133 -12.73 27.27 8.20
N GLU A 134 -13.20 26.59 9.25
CA GLU A 134 -12.36 26.08 10.32
C GLU A 134 -11.38 25.00 9.81
N ALA A 135 -11.85 24.04 9.00
CA ALA A 135 -10.98 23.05 8.37
C ALA A 135 -9.97 23.71 7.42
N LYS A 136 -10.43 24.63 6.56
CA LYS A 136 -9.57 25.38 5.62
C LYS A 136 -8.49 26.16 6.38
N ASN A 137 -8.84 26.83 7.46
CA ASN A 137 -7.90 27.60 8.27
C ASN A 137 -6.88 26.68 8.98
N ALA A 138 -7.31 25.54 9.52
CA ALA A 138 -6.38 24.58 10.13
C ALA A 138 -5.35 24.05 9.11
N MET A 139 -5.77 23.78 7.86
CA MET A 139 -4.83 23.39 6.79
C MET A 139 -3.84 24.51 6.44
N ARG A 140 -4.34 25.75 6.30
CA ARG A 140 -3.49 26.92 6.01
C ARG A 140 -2.47 27.20 7.12
N GLU A 141 -2.90 27.11 8.39
CA GLU A 141 -2.01 27.28 9.54
C GLU A 141 -0.86 26.26 9.49
N VAL A 142 -1.17 24.98 9.22
CA VAL A 142 -0.16 23.93 9.08
C VAL A 142 0.79 24.21 7.92
N THR A 143 0.28 24.54 6.74
CA THR A 143 1.10 24.86 5.57
C THR A 143 2.02 26.05 5.85
N ALA A 144 1.52 27.10 6.53
CA ALA A 144 2.32 28.25 6.90
C ALA A 144 3.48 27.89 7.85
N VAL A 145 3.21 27.10 8.89
CA VAL A 145 4.23 26.63 9.85
C VAL A 145 5.30 25.79 9.15
N GLU A 146 4.91 24.91 8.24
CA GLU A 146 5.83 24.03 7.52
C GLU A 146 6.70 24.82 6.53
N ASN A 147 6.13 25.82 5.86
CA ASN A 147 6.90 26.73 5.01
C ASN A 147 7.90 27.55 5.82
N GLU A 148 7.51 28.09 6.97
CA GLU A 148 8.42 28.82 7.88
C GLU A 148 9.59 27.92 8.32
N ARG A 149 9.31 26.64 8.65
CA ARG A 149 10.35 25.66 8.99
C ARG A 149 11.30 25.39 7.83
N LYS A 150 10.78 25.22 6.61
CA LYS A 150 11.59 25.04 5.40
C LYS A 150 12.49 26.25 5.14
N GLU A 151 11.93 27.44 5.21
CA GLU A 151 12.67 28.70 5.00
C GLU A 151 13.77 28.87 6.06
N LYS A 152 13.46 28.58 7.33
CA LYS A 152 14.44 28.63 8.43
C LYS A 152 15.57 27.62 8.24
N ALA A 153 15.24 26.37 7.91
CA ALA A 153 16.25 25.34 7.66
C ALA A 153 17.17 25.73 6.49
N ALA A 154 16.59 26.22 5.38
CA ALA A 154 17.35 26.72 4.25
C ALA A 154 18.26 27.91 4.61
N LEU A 155 17.78 28.85 5.43
CA LEU A 155 18.56 30.00 5.89
C LEU A 155 19.75 29.58 6.78
N LEU A 156 19.57 28.54 7.60
CA LEU A 156 20.60 28.03 8.52
C LEU A 156 21.53 27.00 7.86
N GLY A 157 21.23 26.55 6.65
CA GLY A 157 21.94 25.42 6.03
C GLY A 157 21.69 24.10 6.76
N GLU A 158 20.58 24.00 7.48
CA GLU A 158 20.17 22.81 8.24
C GLU A 158 19.27 21.91 7.38
N ILE A 159 19.22 20.62 7.72
CA ILE A 159 18.28 19.69 7.12
C ILE A 159 16.88 20.08 7.59
N TYR A 160 15.97 20.29 6.63
CA TYR A 160 14.58 20.58 6.94
C TYR A 160 13.94 19.40 7.68
N GLU A 161 13.50 19.65 8.91
CA GLU A 161 12.74 18.70 9.70
C GLU A 161 11.24 19.03 9.63
N PRO A 162 10.42 18.22 8.93
CA PRO A 162 8.98 18.46 8.90
C PRO A 162 8.39 18.33 10.31
N MET A 163 7.24 18.98 10.55
CA MET A 163 6.45 18.71 11.75
C MET A 163 5.86 17.30 11.62
N PHE A 164 6.63 16.31 12.07
CA PHE A 164 6.24 14.92 12.05
C PHE A 164 4.96 14.71 12.84
N LEU A 165 4.25 13.69 12.41
CA LEU A 165 2.96 13.40 12.96
C LEU A 165 3.11 13.07 14.46
N ASP A 166 4.07 12.39 15.04
CA ASP A 166 4.07 12.13 16.51
C ASP A 166 4.16 13.30 17.52
N GLY A 167 4.49 14.54 17.14
CA GLY A 167 4.71 15.63 18.11
C GLY A 167 3.44 16.12 18.84
N GLU A 168 3.56 16.54 20.11
CA GLU A 168 2.44 17.23 20.82
C GLU A 168 1.95 18.48 20.05
N GLU A 169 2.84 19.12 19.31
CA GLU A 169 2.59 20.33 18.51
C GLU A 169 1.54 20.13 17.40
N ARG A 170 1.35 18.90 16.90
CA ARG A 170 0.38 18.62 15.81
C ARG A 170 -1.05 18.42 16.29
N ARG A 171 -1.24 18.02 17.56
CA ARG A 171 -2.55 17.59 18.09
C ARG A 171 -3.62 18.66 17.92
N PRO A 172 -3.35 19.96 18.15
CA PRO A 172 -4.34 21.01 17.92
C PRO A 172 -4.85 21.04 16.47
N TYR A 173 -3.97 20.88 15.48
CA TYR A 173 -4.34 20.91 14.07
C TYR A 173 -5.12 19.66 13.65
N LEU A 174 -4.65 18.47 14.05
CA LEU A 174 -5.38 17.22 13.78
C LEU A 174 -6.77 17.23 14.42
N HIS A 175 -6.91 17.71 15.66
CA HIS A 175 -8.19 17.81 16.33
C HIS A 175 -9.13 18.81 15.66
N LYS A 176 -8.63 20.01 15.29
CA LYS A 176 -9.40 20.97 14.49
C LYS A 176 -9.90 20.31 13.20
N LEU A 177 -9.01 19.72 12.39
CA LEU A 177 -9.40 19.03 11.14
C LEU A 177 -10.42 17.90 11.38
N ARG A 178 -10.17 17.05 12.38
CA ARG A 178 -11.07 15.98 12.80
C ARG A 178 -12.47 16.51 13.09
N ASP A 179 -12.57 17.61 13.84
CA ASP A 179 -13.84 18.13 14.33
C ASP A 179 -14.58 18.94 13.24
N SER A 180 -13.83 19.59 12.35
CA SER A 180 -14.37 20.48 11.31
C SER A 180 -14.76 19.78 10.00
N ILE A 181 -14.24 18.57 9.73
CA ILE A 181 -14.57 17.80 8.54
C ILE A 181 -15.80 16.91 8.83
N PRO A 182 -16.91 17.07 8.07
CA PRO A 182 -18.15 16.37 8.36
C PRO A 182 -18.00 14.85 8.20
N GLN A 183 -18.71 14.10 9.04
CA GLN A 183 -18.80 12.65 8.92
C GLN A 183 -20.03 12.31 8.07
N VAL A 184 -19.82 11.66 6.92
CA VAL A 184 -20.93 11.10 6.13
C VAL A 184 -21.49 9.88 6.86
N LEU A 185 -22.80 9.61 6.70
CA LEU A 185 -23.45 8.40 7.23
C LEU A 185 -22.79 7.13 6.67
N TRP A 186 -21.82 6.65 7.43
CA TRP A 186 -21.07 5.41 7.22
C TRP A 186 -21.89 4.19 6.80
N PRO A 187 -23.09 3.93 7.37
CA PRO A 187 -23.94 2.81 6.96
C PRO A 187 -24.24 2.75 5.46
N TYR A 188 -24.44 3.91 4.82
CA TYR A 188 -24.91 3.99 3.44
C TYR A 188 -23.79 3.65 2.44
N VAL A 189 -22.59 4.19 2.70
CA VAL A 189 -21.38 4.02 1.89
C VAL A 189 -20.91 2.56 1.80
N GLN A 190 -21.07 1.79 2.89
CA GLN A 190 -20.72 0.37 2.92
C GLN A 190 -21.82 -0.53 2.36
N THR A 191 -23.09 -0.11 2.45
CA THR A 191 -24.21 -0.91 1.95
C THR A 191 -24.12 -1.10 0.44
N ILE A 192 -23.85 -0.03 -0.31
CA ILE A 192 -23.79 -0.12 -1.78
C ILE A 192 -22.63 -1.03 -2.23
N GLY A 193 -21.43 -0.84 -1.69
CA GLY A 193 -20.29 -1.71 -1.99
C GLY A 193 -20.51 -3.16 -1.54
N GLY A 194 -21.16 -3.37 -0.40
CA GLY A 194 -21.50 -4.69 0.11
C GLY A 194 -22.54 -5.43 -0.74
N GLU A 195 -23.49 -4.72 -1.34
CA GLU A 195 -24.46 -5.26 -2.29
C GLU A 195 -23.80 -5.70 -3.59
N VAL A 196 -22.90 -4.87 -4.14
CA VAL A 196 -22.08 -5.20 -5.33
C VAL A 196 -21.30 -6.50 -5.09
N ILE A 197 -20.54 -6.55 -3.99
CA ILE A 197 -19.70 -7.71 -3.62
C ILE A 197 -20.55 -8.98 -3.50
N LYS A 198 -21.72 -8.89 -2.85
CA LYS A 198 -22.62 -10.02 -2.69
C LYS A 198 -23.19 -10.49 -4.03
N HIS A 199 -23.60 -9.57 -4.90
CA HIS A 199 -24.22 -9.88 -6.20
C HIS A 199 -23.22 -10.49 -7.17
N MET A 200 -21.99 -9.96 -7.19
CA MET A 200 -20.89 -10.46 -8.02
C MET A 200 -20.17 -11.67 -7.41
N LYS A 201 -20.56 -12.08 -6.19
CA LYS A 201 -19.91 -13.18 -5.45
C LYS A 201 -18.41 -12.96 -5.30
N LEU A 202 -17.98 -11.71 -5.13
CA LEU A 202 -16.59 -11.38 -4.82
C LEU A 202 -16.23 -11.88 -3.42
N ASP A 203 -14.95 -12.10 -3.17
CA ASP A 203 -14.46 -12.54 -1.86
C ASP A 203 -14.99 -11.62 -0.75
N SER A 204 -15.42 -12.20 0.37
CA SER A 204 -15.85 -11.45 1.55
C SER A 204 -14.79 -10.47 2.09
N LYS A 205 -13.50 -10.77 1.88
CA LYS A 205 -12.35 -9.88 2.15
C LYS A 205 -12.29 -8.69 1.19
N ALA A 206 -12.88 -8.76 0.00
CA ALA A 206 -13.00 -7.62 -0.91
C ALA A 206 -13.82 -6.46 -0.34
N LYS A 207 -14.60 -6.68 0.74
CA LYS A 207 -15.32 -5.61 1.47
C LYS A 207 -14.39 -4.61 2.13
N ALA A 208 -13.19 -5.05 2.53
CA ALA A 208 -12.12 -4.19 3.04
C ALA A 208 -11.50 -3.33 1.91
N ASN A 209 -11.61 -3.79 0.66
CA ASN A 209 -10.89 -3.26 -0.50
C ASN A 209 -11.69 -2.27 -1.37
N ALA A 210 -12.91 -1.89 -0.96
CA ALA A 210 -13.69 -0.91 -1.72
C ALA A 210 -13.06 0.49 -1.62
N THR A 211 -12.55 1.01 -2.72
CA THR A 211 -11.96 2.35 -2.81
C THR A 211 -13.05 3.43 -2.72
N LYS A 212 -12.83 4.44 -1.87
CA LYS A 212 -13.73 5.61 -1.79
C LYS A 212 -13.20 6.76 -2.63
N ALA A 213 -13.94 7.13 -3.67
CA ALA A 213 -13.69 8.31 -4.49
C ALA A 213 -14.34 9.53 -3.83
N ILE A 214 -13.56 10.38 -3.18
CA ILE A 214 -14.02 11.50 -2.38
C ILE A 214 -13.87 12.77 -3.21
N PHE A 215 -15.00 13.35 -3.58
CA PHE A 215 -15.05 14.60 -4.33
C PHE A 215 -15.10 15.76 -3.33
N VAL A 216 -14.10 16.64 -3.39
CA VAL A 216 -13.93 17.74 -2.44
C VAL A 216 -13.57 19.03 -3.15
N ASP A 217 -14.22 20.12 -2.72
CA ASP A 217 -13.93 21.45 -3.22
C ASP A 217 -12.57 21.91 -2.71
N ASP A 218 -11.69 22.23 -3.64
CA ASP A 218 -10.35 22.74 -3.41
C ASP A 218 -10.13 24.05 -4.18
N THR A 219 -11.18 24.85 -4.38
CA THR A 219 -11.11 26.16 -5.06
C THR A 219 -10.04 27.08 -4.45
N ASP A 220 -9.84 26.97 -3.13
CA ASP A 220 -8.84 27.75 -2.39
C ASP A 220 -7.43 27.13 -2.38
N GLY A 221 -7.22 25.99 -3.05
CA GLY A 221 -5.95 25.25 -3.10
C GLY A 221 -5.51 24.61 -1.78
N VAL A 222 -6.32 24.68 -0.72
CA VAL A 222 -5.91 24.30 0.65
C VAL A 222 -5.48 22.84 0.79
N ILE A 223 -6.05 21.90 0.04
CA ILE A 223 -5.64 20.49 0.05
C ILE A 223 -4.43 20.31 -0.87
N GLY A 224 -4.44 20.94 -2.05
CA GLY A 224 -3.32 20.93 -2.99
C GLY A 224 -2.01 21.44 -2.39
N ASP A 225 -2.10 22.45 -1.52
CA ASP A 225 -0.96 23.13 -0.90
C ASP A 225 -0.50 22.46 0.41
N LEU A 226 -1.19 21.41 0.88
CA LEU A 226 -0.72 20.67 2.06
C LEU A 226 0.65 20.01 1.77
N PRO A 227 1.57 20.02 2.75
CA PRO A 227 2.77 19.17 2.69
C PRO A 227 2.41 17.69 2.54
N SER A 228 3.29 16.92 1.91
CA SER A 228 3.09 15.50 1.61
C SER A 228 2.63 14.66 2.80
N HIS A 229 3.30 14.76 3.96
CA HIS A 229 2.92 14.02 5.16
C HIS A 229 1.55 14.44 5.72
N TRP A 230 1.15 15.70 5.54
CA TRP A 230 -0.19 16.17 5.89
C TRP A 230 -1.26 15.75 4.89
N LYS A 231 -0.94 15.60 3.60
CA LYS A 231 -1.82 14.94 2.63
C LYS A 231 -2.08 13.49 3.01
N GLN A 232 -1.05 12.76 3.42
CA GLN A 232 -1.19 11.38 3.93
C GLN A 232 -2.08 11.36 5.20
N ALA A 233 -1.86 12.27 6.15
CA ALA A 233 -2.72 12.40 7.33
C ALA A 233 -4.18 12.70 6.96
N PHE A 234 -4.40 13.57 5.98
CA PHE A 234 -5.73 13.87 5.46
C PHE A 234 -6.38 12.62 4.83
N HIS A 235 -5.63 11.84 4.04
CA HIS A 235 -6.10 10.56 3.50
C HIS A 235 -6.47 9.55 4.60
N TRP A 236 -5.62 9.36 5.62
CA TRP A 236 -5.94 8.48 6.75
C TRP A 236 -7.17 8.95 7.53
N MET A 237 -7.33 10.27 7.70
CA MET A 237 -8.55 10.83 8.29
C MET A 237 -9.78 10.50 7.43
N MET A 238 -9.69 10.62 6.10
CA MET A 238 -10.78 10.24 5.20
C MET A 238 -11.07 8.73 5.23
N MET A 239 -10.04 7.88 5.30
CA MET A 239 -10.18 6.43 5.49
C MET A 239 -10.96 6.13 6.77
N GLY A 240 -10.56 6.77 7.88
CA GLY A 240 -11.20 6.66 9.18
C GLY A 240 -12.62 7.23 9.22
N LYS A 241 -12.93 8.28 8.42
CA LYS A 241 -14.25 8.93 8.33
C LYS A 241 -15.23 8.30 7.34
N PHE A 242 -14.75 7.61 6.30
CA PHE A 242 -15.60 7.01 5.26
C PHE A 242 -15.54 5.48 5.15
N GLY A 243 -14.60 4.83 5.83
CA GLY A 243 -14.62 3.38 6.00
C GLY A 243 -14.06 2.62 4.84
N SER A 244 -12.81 2.92 4.54
CA SER A 244 -12.03 2.21 3.56
C SER A 244 -10.57 2.22 3.94
N PHE A 245 -9.84 1.18 3.52
CA PHE A 245 -8.38 1.14 3.60
C PHE A 245 -7.70 1.82 2.40
N LYS A 246 -8.48 2.29 1.42
CA LYS A 246 -8.02 2.95 0.20
C LYS A 246 -8.92 4.14 -0.12
N THR A 247 -8.34 5.32 -0.25
CA THR A 247 -9.09 6.52 -0.63
C THR A 247 -8.51 7.12 -1.89
N MET A 248 -9.39 7.54 -2.77
CA MET A 248 -9.07 8.37 -3.93
C MET A 248 -9.68 9.75 -3.68
N ILE A 249 -8.88 10.80 -3.58
CA ILE A 249 -9.37 12.16 -3.41
C ILE A 249 -9.39 12.84 -4.77
N VAL A 250 -10.58 13.23 -5.20
CA VAL A 250 -10.84 13.95 -6.45
C VAL A 250 -11.11 15.41 -6.09
N ARG A 251 -10.07 16.23 -6.19
CA ARG A 251 -10.15 17.67 -5.91
C ARG A 251 -10.82 18.36 -7.10
N TYR A 252 -11.64 19.36 -6.84
CA TYR A 252 -12.21 20.20 -7.89
C TYR A 252 -12.21 21.67 -7.50
N GLU A 253 -12.11 22.55 -8.48
CA GLU A 253 -12.23 24.00 -8.29
C GLU A 253 -13.44 24.54 -9.04
N ARG A 254 -14.04 25.60 -8.49
CA ARG A 254 -15.10 26.35 -9.16
C ARG A 254 -14.50 27.53 -9.91
N ARG A 255 -14.58 27.50 -11.25
CA ARG A 255 -14.17 28.63 -12.11
C ARG A 255 -15.31 28.96 -13.05
N ASP A 256 -15.71 30.23 -13.10
CA ASP A 256 -16.78 30.73 -13.98
C ASP A 256 -18.10 29.93 -13.89
N GLY A 257 -18.43 29.43 -12.70
CA GLY A 257 -19.62 28.61 -12.46
C GLY A 257 -19.53 27.17 -12.99
N GLN A 258 -18.35 26.72 -13.41
CA GLN A 258 -18.05 25.35 -13.82
C GLN A 258 -17.07 24.68 -12.86
N LEU A 259 -17.12 23.35 -12.80
CA LEU A 259 -16.17 22.55 -12.02
C LEU A 259 -15.00 22.11 -12.89
N HIS A 260 -13.80 22.32 -12.39
CA HIS A 260 -12.56 21.81 -12.98
C HIS A 260 -11.95 20.77 -12.04
N PHE A 261 -11.79 19.54 -12.51
CA PHE A 261 -11.25 18.44 -11.71
C PHE A 261 -9.74 18.34 -11.85
N HIS A 262 -9.05 18.12 -10.73
CA HIS A 262 -7.62 17.80 -10.72
C HIS A 262 -7.38 16.30 -10.90
N THR A 263 -6.12 15.97 -11.17
CA THR A 263 -5.62 14.61 -11.10
C THR A 263 -5.96 13.98 -9.74
N PRO A 264 -6.61 12.80 -9.70
CA PRO A 264 -6.95 12.17 -8.44
C PRO A 264 -5.72 11.73 -7.65
N MET A 265 -5.77 11.89 -6.33
CA MET A 265 -4.76 11.39 -5.39
C MET A 265 -5.20 10.04 -4.84
N LEU A 266 -4.37 9.00 -4.96
CA LEU A 266 -4.63 7.68 -4.38
C LEU A 266 -3.76 7.44 -3.16
N ALA A 267 -4.37 6.95 -2.08
CA ALA A 267 -3.66 6.52 -0.87
C ALA A 267 -4.16 5.22 -0.28
N THR A 268 -3.27 4.53 0.43
CA THR A 268 -3.55 3.34 1.24
C THR A 268 -3.19 3.57 2.72
N LEU A 269 -3.58 2.63 3.60
CA LEU A 269 -3.12 2.64 4.99
C LEU A 269 -1.58 2.63 5.08
N GLU A 270 -0.94 1.81 4.25
CA GLU A 270 0.52 1.66 4.17
C GLU A 270 1.19 2.79 3.35
N GLY A 271 0.55 3.95 3.21
CA GLY A 271 1.14 5.12 2.58
C GLY A 271 0.78 5.34 1.10
N GLY A 272 1.45 6.34 0.54
CA GLY A 272 1.29 6.88 -0.81
C GLY A 272 0.19 7.93 -0.92
N HIS A 273 0.48 9.10 -1.47
CA HIS A 273 -0.49 10.09 -1.96
C HIS A 273 -0.16 10.42 -3.40
N ILE A 274 -0.32 9.42 -4.26
CA ILE A 274 0.18 9.48 -5.62
C ILE A 274 -0.87 10.17 -6.48
N GLU A 275 -0.47 11.25 -7.15
CA GLU A 275 -1.27 11.84 -8.23
C GLU A 275 -1.09 10.98 -9.48
N LEU A 276 -2.15 10.30 -9.91
CA LEU A 276 -2.14 9.36 -11.02
C LEU A 276 -3.03 9.85 -12.16
N ASP A 277 -2.53 9.76 -13.38
CA ASP A 277 -3.40 9.92 -14.55
C ASP A 277 -4.48 8.80 -14.57
N PRO A 278 -5.59 8.99 -15.31
CA PRO A 278 -6.67 8.00 -15.34
C PRO A 278 -6.25 6.57 -15.69
N GLY A 279 -5.25 6.39 -16.55
CA GLY A 279 -4.74 5.07 -16.92
C GLY A 279 -3.86 4.45 -15.86
N GLU A 280 -2.95 5.23 -15.26
CA GLU A 280 -2.13 4.76 -14.15
C GLU A 280 -2.99 4.43 -12.93
N MET A 281 -4.03 5.24 -12.65
CA MET A 281 -4.99 4.99 -11.59
C MET A 281 -5.69 3.64 -11.77
N MET A 282 -6.13 3.33 -12.99
CA MET A 282 -6.82 2.07 -13.27
C MET A 282 -5.91 0.87 -13.22
N GLU A 283 -4.67 1.00 -13.70
CA GLU A 283 -3.64 -0.03 -13.56
C GLU A 283 -3.33 -0.30 -12.08
N GLN A 284 -3.14 0.75 -11.28
CA GLN A 284 -2.88 0.62 -9.85
C GLN A 284 -4.04 -0.02 -9.10
N LEU A 285 -5.26 0.43 -9.37
CA LEU A 285 -6.46 -0.18 -8.80
C LEU A 285 -6.58 -1.66 -9.21
N ALA A 286 -6.29 -2.00 -10.46
CA ALA A 286 -6.28 -3.38 -10.94
C ALA A 286 -5.22 -4.23 -10.23
N ILE A 287 -4.01 -3.72 -10.03
CA ILE A 287 -2.94 -4.38 -9.26
C ILE A 287 -3.39 -4.62 -7.81
N PHE A 288 -3.90 -3.59 -7.15
CA PHE A 288 -4.44 -3.71 -5.79
C PHE A 288 -5.66 -4.64 -5.69
N GLY A 289 -6.39 -4.79 -6.79
CA GLY A 289 -7.58 -5.61 -6.91
C GLY A 289 -7.29 -7.04 -7.35
N SER A 290 -6.12 -7.35 -7.90
CA SER A 290 -5.70 -8.71 -8.27
C SER A 290 -4.85 -9.36 -7.17
N ALA A 291 -4.15 -8.54 -6.40
CA ALA A 291 -3.38 -8.91 -5.24
C ALA A 291 -4.19 -9.67 -4.18
N ARG A 292 -3.69 -10.85 -3.77
CA ARG A 292 -4.26 -11.57 -2.63
C ARG A 292 -3.76 -10.96 -1.33
N ALA A 293 -4.68 -10.62 -0.43
CA ALA A 293 -4.31 -10.23 0.93
C ALA A 293 -3.55 -11.38 1.60
N THR A 294 -2.38 -11.06 2.11
CA THR A 294 -1.50 -12.00 2.75
C THR A 294 -1.93 -12.20 4.21
N GLU A 295 -3.01 -12.96 4.46
CA GLU A 295 -3.27 -13.48 5.82
C GLU A 295 -2.40 -14.71 6.08
N LYS A 296 -1.19 -14.48 6.59
CA LYS A 296 -0.08 -15.43 6.43
C LYS A 296 0.50 -16.04 7.69
N ALA A 297 0.03 -15.69 8.89
CA ALA A 297 0.66 -16.16 10.11
C ALA A 297 -0.08 -17.37 10.72
N GLU A 298 0.59 -18.50 10.82
CA GLU A 298 0.14 -19.67 11.59
C GLU A 298 1.02 -19.83 12.83
N ARG A 299 0.43 -19.93 14.03
CA ARG A 299 1.23 -20.10 15.26
C ARG A 299 1.55 -21.58 15.47
N LEU A 300 2.82 -21.91 15.68
CA LEU A 300 3.22 -23.24 16.11
C LEU A 300 2.81 -23.45 17.56
N LYS A 301 2.22 -24.62 17.86
CA LYS A 301 1.74 -24.95 19.21
C LYS A 301 2.75 -25.74 20.04
N ASP A 302 3.56 -26.56 19.36
CA ASP A 302 4.44 -27.54 20.01
C ASP A 302 5.92 -27.10 20.01
N GLU A 303 6.21 -25.92 19.45
CA GLU A 303 7.54 -25.31 19.43
C GLU A 303 7.52 -23.97 20.14
N TYR A 304 8.58 -23.67 20.89
CA TYR A 304 8.77 -22.37 21.54
C TYR A 304 10.25 -22.02 21.65
N ILE A 305 10.54 -20.73 21.66
CA ILE A 305 11.87 -20.21 21.97
C ILE A 305 11.92 -19.93 23.48
N PRO A 306 12.86 -20.53 24.23
CA PRO A 306 13.04 -20.22 25.65
C PRO A 306 13.32 -18.73 25.84
N ARG A 307 12.68 -18.12 26.84
CA ARG A 307 12.78 -16.67 27.08
C ARG A 307 14.24 -16.19 27.20
N ALA A 308 15.05 -16.94 27.94
CA ALA A 308 16.46 -16.64 28.13
C ALA A 308 17.28 -16.67 26.83
N LYS A 309 16.91 -17.51 25.84
CA LYS A 309 17.55 -17.50 24.52
C LYS A 309 17.09 -16.31 23.69
N TRP A 310 15.81 -15.95 23.79
CA TRP A 310 15.24 -14.81 23.07
C TRP A 310 15.83 -13.47 23.51
N ASP A 311 15.84 -13.21 24.82
CA ASP A 311 16.31 -11.94 25.38
C ASP A 311 17.80 -11.69 25.10
N ASN A 312 18.57 -12.77 24.91
CA ASN A 312 20.00 -12.72 24.56
C ASN A 312 20.25 -12.95 23.06
N SER A 313 19.22 -13.00 22.23
CA SER A 313 19.39 -13.22 20.79
C SER A 313 19.99 -11.99 20.13
N ASN A 314 20.98 -12.21 19.26
CA ASN A 314 21.62 -11.15 18.50
C ASN A 314 20.63 -10.44 17.58
N ALA A 315 19.65 -11.19 17.05
CA ALA A 315 18.59 -10.62 16.25
C ALA A 315 17.73 -9.60 17.02
N LEU A 316 17.27 -9.93 18.25
CA LEU A 316 16.51 -8.98 19.06
C LEU A 316 17.30 -7.70 19.35
N ILE A 317 18.58 -7.85 19.72
CA ILE A 317 19.48 -6.72 20.02
C ILE A 317 19.70 -5.87 18.77
N ALA A 318 19.91 -6.51 17.61
CA ALA A 318 20.11 -5.82 16.34
C ALA A 318 18.86 -5.04 15.90
N LEU A 319 17.67 -5.63 16.03
CA LEU A 319 16.42 -4.95 15.68
C LEU A 319 16.08 -3.80 16.63
N LYS A 320 16.43 -3.91 17.92
CA LYS A 320 16.36 -2.79 18.89
C LYS A 320 17.24 -1.62 18.47
N ARG A 321 18.52 -1.89 18.22
CA ARG A 321 19.49 -0.87 17.80
C ARG A 321 19.10 -0.25 16.46
N LEU A 322 18.62 -1.05 15.50
CA LEU A 322 18.10 -0.54 14.23
C LEU A 322 16.85 0.32 14.44
N GLY A 323 15.91 -0.08 15.30
CA GLY A 323 14.72 0.74 15.62
C GLY A 323 15.11 2.13 16.14
N HIS A 324 16.09 2.21 17.06
CA HIS A 324 16.63 3.48 17.55
C HIS A 324 17.27 4.30 16.45
N LEU A 325 18.06 3.68 15.57
CA LEU A 325 18.63 4.37 14.41
C LEU A 325 17.54 4.98 13.52
N LEU A 326 16.55 4.17 13.14
CA LEU A 326 15.46 4.61 12.27
C LEU A 326 14.60 5.71 12.93
N ARG A 327 14.48 5.71 14.26
CA ARG A 327 13.86 6.79 15.03
C ARG A 327 14.69 8.07 15.01
N ASP A 328 15.97 7.97 15.37
CA ASP A 328 16.86 9.12 15.52
C ASP A 328 16.99 9.88 14.19
N PHE A 329 16.95 9.16 13.07
CA PHE A 329 16.96 9.72 11.72
C PHE A 329 15.56 9.89 11.08
N LYS A 330 14.49 9.55 11.79
CA LYS A 330 13.08 9.72 11.38
C LYS A 330 12.74 9.02 10.04
N PHE A 331 13.35 7.86 9.81
CA PHE A 331 13.15 7.04 8.60
C PHE A 331 11.91 6.15 8.67
N ILE A 332 11.42 5.86 9.88
CA ILE A 332 10.11 5.23 10.09
C ILE A 332 9.12 6.30 10.51
N SER A 333 7.96 6.30 9.86
CA SER A 333 6.84 7.16 10.27
C SER A 333 6.42 6.77 11.68
N PRO A 334 6.24 7.74 12.58
CA PRO A 334 5.93 7.41 13.94
C PRO A 334 4.47 6.96 14.05
N GLY A 335 4.14 6.33 15.18
CA GLY A 335 2.84 5.68 15.36
C GLY A 335 1.71 6.70 15.30
N ILE A 336 0.75 6.45 14.42
CA ILE A 336 -0.48 7.25 14.37
C ILE A 336 -1.63 6.40 14.89
N GLU A 337 -2.35 6.97 15.85
CA GLU A 337 -3.61 6.41 16.31
C GLU A 337 -4.71 6.99 15.42
N VAL A 338 -5.32 6.14 14.59
CA VAL A 338 -6.44 6.56 13.73
C VAL A 338 -7.59 7.11 14.59
N ASP A 339 -7.73 6.64 15.83
CA ASP A 339 -8.67 7.18 16.82
C ASP A 339 -8.47 8.66 17.12
N ASP A 340 -7.24 9.16 17.15
CA ASP A 340 -6.98 10.60 17.31
C ASP A 340 -7.55 11.42 16.14
N MET A 341 -7.73 10.79 14.96
CA MET A 341 -8.21 11.41 13.73
C MET A 341 -9.73 11.26 13.52
N VAL A 342 -10.43 10.48 14.36
CA VAL A 342 -11.90 10.33 14.32
C VAL A 342 -12.52 10.51 15.70
N SER A 343 -13.37 11.52 15.88
CA SER A 343 -13.99 11.78 17.19
C SER A 343 -14.83 10.58 17.66
N GLU A 344 -14.62 10.10 18.89
CA GLU A 344 -15.42 9.02 19.50
C GLU A 344 -16.91 9.38 19.58
N ASP A 345 -17.22 10.65 19.86
CA ASP A 345 -18.56 11.05 20.32
C ASP A 345 -19.44 11.79 19.31
N ASN A 346 -18.92 12.33 18.21
CA ASN A 346 -19.74 13.15 17.33
C ASN A 346 -20.00 12.47 15.99
N MET A 347 -21.13 11.78 15.93
CA MET A 347 -21.99 11.82 14.75
C MET A 347 -22.46 13.26 14.52
N ASN A 348 -21.54 14.18 14.16
CA ASN A 348 -21.86 15.46 13.52
C ASN A 348 -22.29 15.16 12.06
N ILE A 349 -23.28 14.27 11.95
CA ILE A 349 -24.19 14.24 10.84
C ILE A 349 -24.94 15.55 10.99
N GLY A 350 -24.93 16.43 9.98
CA GLY A 350 -25.59 17.74 10.00
C GLY A 350 -27.09 17.73 10.33
N ASP A 351 -27.67 16.57 10.65
CA ASP A 351 -28.99 16.40 11.23
C ASP A 351 -29.12 15.06 12.00
N HIS A 352 -28.42 14.90 13.13
CA HIS A 352 -28.55 13.73 14.01
C HIS A 352 -30.02 13.47 14.40
N ARG A 353 -30.84 14.51 14.57
CA ARG A 353 -32.26 14.38 14.94
C ARG A 353 -33.12 13.90 13.77
N GLY A 354 -32.95 14.46 12.57
CA GLY A 354 -33.68 14.04 11.38
C GLY A 354 -33.33 12.63 10.92
N VAL A 355 -32.07 12.22 11.08
CA VAL A 355 -31.62 10.86 10.74
C VAL A 355 -32.07 9.84 11.77
N VAL A 356 -32.04 10.14 13.07
CA VAL A 356 -32.62 9.26 14.09
C VAL A 356 -34.13 9.12 13.92
N ALA A 357 -34.84 10.21 13.64
CA ALA A 357 -36.30 10.17 13.37
C ALA A 357 -36.66 9.41 12.08
N ALA A 358 -35.81 9.48 11.04
CA ALA A 358 -35.94 8.66 9.83
C ALA A 358 -35.55 7.19 10.09
N ALA A 359 -34.53 6.93 10.94
CA ALA A 359 -34.06 5.60 11.29
C ALA A 359 -35.04 4.85 12.20
N GLU A 360 -35.75 5.55 13.09
CA GLU A 360 -36.86 5.01 13.89
C GLU A 360 -38.01 4.51 13.01
N LYS A 361 -38.20 5.11 11.82
CA LYS A 361 -39.18 4.66 10.82
C LYS A 361 -38.70 3.50 9.93
N VAL A 362 -37.39 3.23 9.85
CA VAL A 362 -36.77 2.23 8.95
C VAL A 362 -36.08 1.10 9.76
N ALA A 363 -36.57 0.84 10.97
CA ALA A 363 -35.84 0.09 12.00
C ALA A 363 -35.49 -1.37 11.64
N SER A 364 -34.26 -1.75 12.05
CA SER A 364 -33.53 -3.04 12.01
C SER A 364 -32.33 -3.03 11.07
N ARG A 365 -32.48 -2.58 9.82
CA ARG A 365 -31.36 -2.47 8.86
C ARG A 365 -30.40 -1.35 9.26
N VAL A 366 -30.93 -0.15 9.51
CA VAL A 366 -30.13 1.02 9.94
C VAL A 366 -29.41 0.77 11.27
N LYS A 367 -30.08 0.16 12.25
CA LYS A 367 -29.46 -0.20 13.55
C LYS A 367 -28.30 -1.20 13.38
N ARG A 368 -28.51 -2.24 12.57
CA ARG A 368 -27.46 -3.24 12.25
C ARG A 368 -26.28 -2.61 11.51
N ASP A 369 -26.54 -1.67 10.62
CA ASP A 369 -25.50 -1.00 9.86
C ASP A 369 -24.73 0.03 10.72
N ILE A 370 -25.38 0.67 11.71
CA ILE A 370 -24.71 1.47 12.75
C ILE A 370 -23.81 0.59 13.64
N GLU A 371 -24.28 -0.59 14.07
CA GLU A 371 -23.47 -1.53 14.85
C GLU A 371 -22.28 -2.07 14.05
N ARG A 372 -22.46 -2.34 12.75
CA ARG A 372 -21.38 -2.70 11.82
C ARG A 372 -20.39 -1.56 11.62
N ALA A 373 -20.88 -0.33 11.49
CA ALA A 373 -20.05 0.88 11.40
C ALA A 373 -19.20 1.05 12.66
N ARG A 374 -19.79 0.88 13.86
CA ARG A 374 -19.06 0.87 15.14
C ARG A 374 -18.05 -0.27 15.23
N GLY A 375 -18.40 -1.47 14.78
CA GLY A 375 -17.49 -2.61 14.74
C GLY A 375 -16.33 -2.43 13.77
N PHE A 376 -16.54 -1.80 12.62
CA PHE A 376 -15.45 -1.43 11.71
C PHE A 376 -14.64 -0.27 12.28
N ARG A 377 -15.27 0.78 12.84
CA ARG A 377 -14.55 1.85 13.52
C ARG A 377 -13.65 1.26 14.58
N LYS A 378 -14.14 0.40 15.48
CA LYS A 378 -13.29 -0.35 16.44
C LYS A 378 -12.16 -1.16 15.79
N ARG A 379 -12.35 -1.67 14.56
CA ARG A 379 -11.27 -2.34 13.81
C ARG A 379 -10.27 -1.34 13.23
N ALA A 380 -10.73 -0.22 12.65
CA ALA A 380 -9.94 0.86 12.07
C ALA A 380 -9.17 1.66 13.15
N ALA A 381 -9.88 2.05 14.20
CA ALA A 381 -9.42 2.45 15.54
C ALA A 381 -8.38 1.51 16.13
N GLY A 382 -8.66 0.20 16.00
CA GLY A 382 -7.79 -0.87 16.44
C GLY A 382 -6.46 -0.94 15.70
N TYR A 383 -6.28 -0.26 14.55
CA TYR A 383 -4.97 -0.01 13.93
C TYR A 383 -4.25 1.14 14.66
N ALA A 384 -4.29 1.13 15.98
CA ALA A 384 -3.58 2.07 16.82
C ALA A 384 -2.08 1.79 16.66
N GLY A 385 -1.32 2.77 16.20
CA GLY A 385 0.14 2.66 16.02
C GLY A 385 0.56 2.25 14.61
N GLN A 386 -0.05 2.80 13.56
CA GLN A 386 0.47 2.65 12.20
C GLN A 386 1.86 3.30 12.13
N GLN A 387 2.89 2.48 12.29
CA GLN A 387 4.28 2.79 11.99
C GLN A 387 4.61 2.10 10.67
N GLU A 388 4.84 2.91 9.65
CA GLU A 388 5.17 2.46 8.31
C GLU A 388 6.57 1.81 8.27
N GLY A 389 6.79 0.92 7.31
CA GLY A 389 8.06 0.23 7.13
C GLY A 389 8.17 -1.08 7.92
N ALA A 390 9.05 -1.97 7.46
CA ALA A 390 9.23 -3.29 8.03
C ALA A 390 10.72 -3.62 8.07
N TYR A 391 11.18 -4.31 9.10
CA TYR A 391 12.58 -4.72 9.12
C TYR A 391 12.72 -6.02 9.89
N GLY A 392 13.71 -6.79 9.49
CA GLY A 392 13.95 -8.12 10.01
C GLY A 392 15.34 -8.62 9.70
N VAL A 393 15.75 -9.64 10.44
CA VAL A 393 17.09 -10.19 10.39
C VAL A 393 17.05 -11.68 10.64
N PHE A 394 17.89 -12.43 9.93
CA PHE A 394 18.07 -13.85 10.18
C PHE A 394 18.96 -14.07 11.41
N ASP A 395 18.47 -14.84 12.38
CA ASP A 395 19.24 -15.27 13.54
C ASP A 395 19.87 -16.66 13.26
N PRO A 396 21.19 -16.75 13.08
CA PRO A 396 21.86 -18.00 12.77
C PRO A 396 21.97 -18.96 13.96
N GLU A 397 21.86 -18.47 15.21
CA GLU A 397 21.93 -19.32 16.40
C GLU A 397 20.57 -19.98 16.69
N LEU A 398 19.49 -19.27 16.36
CA LEU A 398 18.12 -19.79 16.47
C LEU A 398 17.63 -20.47 15.18
N GLY A 399 18.25 -20.17 14.03
CA GLY A 399 17.83 -20.65 12.71
C GLY A 399 16.47 -20.10 12.30
N VAL A 400 16.15 -18.87 12.71
CA VAL A 400 14.85 -18.20 12.52
C VAL A 400 15.02 -16.84 11.86
N PHE A 401 14.06 -16.41 11.06
CA PHE A 401 13.97 -14.99 10.69
C PHE A 401 13.24 -14.25 11.79
N VAL A 402 13.79 -13.15 12.29
CA VAL A 402 13.16 -12.31 13.29
C VAL A 402 12.74 -11.00 12.65
N CYS A 403 11.49 -10.61 12.79
CA CYS A 403 10.97 -9.36 12.23
C CYS A 403 10.16 -8.59 13.26
N ASN A 404 9.90 -7.32 12.97
CA ASN A 404 8.99 -6.51 13.76
C ASN A 404 7.52 -6.97 13.61
N VAL A 405 6.72 -6.63 14.61
CA VAL A 405 5.26 -6.86 14.65
C VAL A 405 4.55 -5.81 13.79
N SER A 406 3.45 -6.21 13.15
CA SER A 406 2.60 -5.27 12.39
C SER A 406 2.11 -4.12 13.26
N GLY A 407 2.15 -2.90 12.72
CA GLY A 407 1.65 -1.68 13.39
C GLY A 407 0.17 -1.74 13.76
N ARG A 408 -0.60 -2.68 13.21
CA ARG A 408 -1.98 -2.96 13.62
C ARG A 408 -2.10 -3.28 15.12
N PHE A 409 -1.04 -3.76 15.77
CA PHE A 409 -1.10 -4.25 17.14
C PHE A 409 -0.45 -3.32 18.16
N ARG A 410 -0.46 -2.01 17.91
CA ARG A 410 0.22 -1.00 18.76
C ARG A 410 1.70 -1.33 18.95
N SER A 411 2.34 -1.95 17.95
CA SER A 411 3.75 -2.27 18.03
C SER A 411 4.60 -1.01 17.94
N VAL A 412 5.65 -0.97 18.74
CA VAL A 412 6.64 0.11 18.69
C VAL A 412 7.78 -0.37 17.78
N LYS A 413 7.93 0.22 16.60
CA LYS A 413 9.04 -0.05 15.65
C LYS A 413 10.23 0.91 15.86
N VAL A 414 9.99 2.08 16.43
CA VAL A 414 11.04 3.08 16.73
C VAL A 414 11.87 2.77 17.98
N ASP A 415 11.40 1.84 18.81
CA ASP A 415 12.07 1.36 20.04
C ASP A 415 11.46 0.00 20.43
N PRO A 416 11.70 -1.07 19.64
CA PRO A 416 10.95 -2.31 19.80
C PRO A 416 11.31 -3.04 21.09
N GLY A 417 10.30 -3.38 21.88
CA GLY A 417 10.42 -4.33 22.98
C GLY A 417 10.65 -5.76 22.47
N ALA A 418 10.88 -6.69 23.40
CA ALA A 418 10.95 -8.12 23.05
C ALA A 418 9.60 -8.65 22.53
N GLU A 419 8.51 -7.97 22.90
CA GLU A 419 7.12 -8.19 22.52
C GLU A 419 6.72 -7.53 21.21
N ASP A 420 7.59 -6.70 20.61
CA ASP A 420 7.35 -6.00 19.34
C ASP A 420 8.11 -6.61 18.17
N VAL A 421 8.75 -7.76 18.41
CA VAL A 421 9.40 -8.58 17.41
C VAL A 421 8.92 -10.03 17.51
N MET A 422 9.01 -10.77 16.41
CA MET A 422 8.55 -12.15 16.29
C MET A 422 9.55 -12.99 15.50
N ALA A 423 9.75 -14.22 15.95
CA ALA A 423 10.44 -15.24 15.18
C ALA A 423 9.45 -15.91 14.21
N VAL A 424 9.83 -15.95 12.94
CA VAL A 424 9.05 -16.51 11.86
C VAL A 424 9.87 -17.48 11.00
N ARG A 425 9.17 -18.42 10.37
CA ARG A 425 9.70 -19.33 9.34
C ARG A 425 8.67 -19.47 8.24
N PRO A 426 9.02 -19.61 6.95
CA PRO A 426 8.02 -19.90 5.93
C PRO A 426 7.38 -21.28 6.15
N VAL A 427 6.11 -21.41 5.77
CA VAL A 427 5.42 -22.70 5.74
C VAL A 427 5.89 -23.46 4.50
N THR A 428 6.37 -24.70 4.69
CA THR A 428 6.99 -25.49 3.61
C THR A 428 6.04 -25.75 2.43
N ASP A 429 4.78 -26.04 2.72
CA ASP A 429 3.77 -26.38 1.70
C ASP A 429 3.00 -25.14 1.19
N ASP A 430 3.22 -23.98 1.81
CA ASP A 430 2.58 -22.72 1.43
C ASP A 430 3.58 -21.56 1.65
N PRO A 431 4.43 -21.23 0.65
CA PRO A 431 5.37 -20.11 0.73
C PRO A 431 4.65 -18.75 0.77
N THR A 432 3.32 -18.75 0.64
CA THR A 432 2.48 -17.60 0.96
C THR A 432 2.12 -17.60 2.45
N LYS A 433 2.85 -18.27 3.33
CA LYS A 433 2.60 -18.22 4.77
C LYS A 433 3.88 -18.32 5.58
N VAL A 434 3.82 -17.84 6.82
CA VAL A 434 4.84 -17.98 7.83
C VAL A 434 4.28 -18.63 9.09
N TYR A 435 5.04 -19.56 9.65
CA TYR A 435 4.91 -19.98 11.02
C TYR A 435 5.46 -18.93 11.96
N VAL A 436 4.67 -18.50 12.93
CA VAL A 436 5.12 -17.71 14.09
C VAL A 436 5.50 -18.68 15.20
N ILE A 437 6.73 -18.57 15.68
CA ILE A 437 7.24 -19.38 16.78
C ILE A 437 7.01 -18.61 18.09
N PRO A 438 6.19 -19.12 19.02
CA PRO A 438 6.00 -18.49 20.31
C PRO A 438 7.31 -18.35 21.09
N VAL A 439 7.44 -17.25 21.84
CA VAL A 439 8.50 -17.08 22.84
C VAL A 439 7.87 -17.28 24.22
N GLU A 440 8.53 -18.06 25.06
CA GLU A 440 8.06 -18.34 26.42
C GLU A 440 7.86 -17.02 27.21
N GLY A 441 6.68 -16.84 27.80
CA GLY A 441 6.35 -15.65 28.59
C GLY A 441 6.13 -14.35 27.80
N ILE A 442 6.11 -14.39 26.45
CA ILE A 442 5.69 -13.26 25.59
C ILE A 442 4.34 -13.61 24.97
N ASP A 443 3.34 -12.74 25.20
CA ASP A 443 1.93 -12.86 24.81
C ASP A 443 1.51 -14.26 24.30
N PRO A 444 1.17 -15.19 25.21
CA PRO A 444 0.71 -16.53 24.84
C PRO A 444 -0.71 -16.52 24.22
N ASN A 445 -1.42 -15.38 24.24
CA ASN A 445 -2.84 -15.29 23.89
C ASN A 445 -3.13 -14.69 22.50
N GLY A 446 -2.11 -14.30 21.74
CA GLY A 446 -2.18 -14.32 20.28
C GLY A 446 -2.79 -13.10 19.60
N GLU A 447 -2.76 -11.93 20.24
CA GLU A 447 -3.29 -10.73 19.59
C GLU A 447 -2.30 -10.15 18.58
N LYS A 448 -0.99 -10.15 18.88
CA LYS A 448 0.03 -9.62 17.96
C LYS A 448 0.30 -10.57 16.78
N GLY A 449 0.70 -10.04 15.64
CA GLY A 449 1.12 -10.79 14.46
C GLY A 449 2.33 -10.14 13.78
N PRO A 450 3.12 -10.90 13.00
CA PRO A 450 4.30 -10.37 12.34
C PRO A 450 3.92 -9.25 11.35
N SER A 451 4.90 -8.46 10.91
CA SER A 451 4.69 -7.48 9.85
C SER A 451 4.08 -8.15 8.60
N VAL A 452 3.30 -7.40 7.81
CA VAL A 452 2.62 -7.95 6.62
C VAL A 452 3.61 -8.35 5.52
N GLU A 453 4.84 -7.85 5.61
CA GLU A 453 6.00 -8.12 4.75
C GLU A 453 6.84 -9.31 5.26
N ALA A 454 6.48 -9.91 6.39
CA ALA A 454 7.31 -10.94 7.00
C ALA A 454 7.54 -12.15 6.10
N ASP A 455 6.53 -12.56 5.31
CA ASP A 455 6.70 -13.64 4.34
C ASP A 455 7.46 -13.16 3.08
N GLU A 456 7.30 -11.90 2.70
CA GLU A 456 8.03 -11.25 1.60
C GLU A 456 9.54 -11.35 1.81
N PHE A 457 9.96 -11.36 3.08
CA PHE A 457 11.35 -11.41 3.51
C PHE A 457 11.81 -12.81 3.90
N ALA A 458 11.04 -13.51 4.73
CA ALA A 458 11.45 -14.79 5.26
C ALA A 458 11.55 -15.85 4.16
N GLU A 459 10.58 -15.90 3.25
CA GLU A 459 10.54 -16.97 2.26
C GLU A 459 11.76 -16.98 1.33
N PRO A 460 12.18 -15.85 0.71
CA PRO A 460 13.37 -15.85 -0.14
C PRO A 460 14.65 -16.23 0.62
N ILE A 461 14.83 -15.70 1.84
CA ILE A 461 16.00 -15.99 2.69
C ILE A 461 16.10 -17.50 3.00
N TYR A 462 15.00 -18.14 3.35
CA TYR A 462 14.97 -19.58 3.59
C TYR A 462 15.10 -20.39 2.30
N GLY A 463 14.51 -19.92 1.20
CA GLY A 463 14.69 -20.50 -0.12
C GLY A 463 16.17 -20.58 -0.50
N PHE A 464 16.92 -19.51 -0.26
CA PHE A 464 18.37 -19.43 -0.46
C PHE A 464 19.16 -20.46 0.37
N LEU A 465 18.80 -20.63 1.65
CA LEU A 465 19.42 -21.61 2.56
C LEU A 465 19.03 -23.07 2.24
N THR A 466 17.89 -23.32 1.62
CA THR A 466 17.39 -24.69 1.39
C THR A 466 17.58 -25.17 -0.04
N ARG A 467 17.87 -24.27 -0.99
CA ARG A 467 18.10 -24.58 -2.41
C ARG A 467 19.20 -25.63 -2.56
N LYS A 468 18.88 -26.74 -3.21
CA LYS A 468 19.83 -27.83 -3.54
C LYS A 468 20.22 -27.77 -5.02
N GLY A 469 21.39 -28.31 -5.36
CA GLY A 469 21.85 -28.44 -6.73
C GLY A 469 22.94 -27.44 -7.13
N GLU A 470 23.27 -27.44 -8.41
CA GLU A 470 24.29 -26.57 -9.01
C GLU A 470 23.93 -25.10 -8.81
N GLY A 471 24.92 -24.29 -8.43
CA GLY A 471 24.72 -22.86 -8.13
C GLY A 471 24.09 -22.53 -6.78
N SER A 472 23.75 -23.51 -5.92
CA SER A 472 23.23 -23.24 -4.57
C SER A 472 24.23 -22.53 -3.63
N GLN A 473 25.53 -22.72 -3.87
CA GLN A 473 26.62 -22.12 -3.07
C GLN A 473 26.69 -20.59 -3.17
N GLN A 474 26.11 -20.00 -4.23
CA GLN A 474 26.11 -18.54 -4.41
C GLN A 474 25.24 -17.82 -3.36
N TYR A 475 24.33 -18.56 -2.72
CA TYR A 475 23.33 -18.05 -1.77
C TYR A 475 23.72 -18.21 -0.30
N ARG A 476 24.92 -18.76 -0.03
CA ARG A 476 25.34 -19.18 1.30
C ARG A 476 26.74 -18.68 1.61
N VAL A 477 26.94 -18.37 2.88
CA VAL A 477 28.24 -18.07 3.46
C VAL A 477 28.46 -18.99 4.65
N PHE A 478 29.60 -19.67 4.67
CA PHE A 478 30.01 -20.47 5.80
C PHE A 478 31.01 -19.69 6.63
N ALA A 479 30.71 -19.52 7.90
CA ALA A 479 31.55 -18.78 8.82
C ALA A 479 31.68 -19.50 10.16
N LYS A 480 32.78 -19.27 10.86
CA LYS A 480 32.98 -19.71 12.24
C LYS A 480 32.47 -18.64 13.19
N ARG A 481 31.68 -19.04 14.19
CA ARG A 481 31.31 -18.14 15.30
C ARG A 481 32.56 -17.77 16.12
N VAL A 482 32.74 -16.49 16.38
CA VAL A 482 33.79 -15.94 17.26
C VAL A 482 33.19 -14.91 18.22
N GLU A 483 33.97 -14.41 19.18
CA GLU A 483 33.55 -13.30 20.02
C GLU A 483 33.24 -12.07 19.17
N GLY A 484 32.04 -11.48 19.37
CA GLY A 484 31.60 -10.28 18.67
C GLY A 484 31.20 -10.45 17.20
N GLY A 485 31.18 -11.68 16.63
CA GLY A 485 30.79 -11.87 15.23
C GLY A 485 31.11 -13.24 14.64
N TYR A 486 31.52 -13.23 13.38
CA TYR A 486 31.83 -14.43 12.59
C TYR A 486 33.09 -14.22 11.75
N VAL A 487 33.83 -15.28 11.44
CA VAL A 487 34.97 -15.24 10.50
C VAL A 487 34.73 -16.21 9.36
N LEU A 488 34.92 -15.77 8.12
CA LEU A 488 34.75 -16.60 6.93
C LEU A 488 35.65 -17.85 6.98
N LEU A 489 35.11 -19.02 6.64
CA LEU A 489 35.90 -20.26 6.62
C LEU A 489 37.03 -20.20 5.58
N ASP A 490 36.80 -19.59 4.43
CA ASP A 490 37.81 -19.43 3.38
C ASP A 490 39.00 -18.60 3.86
N GLU A 491 38.77 -17.59 4.69
CA GLU A 491 39.83 -16.76 5.28
C GLU A 491 40.59 -17.50 6.38
N LEU A 492 39.92 -18.36 7.17
CA LEU A 492 40.61 -19.24 8.11
C LEU A 492 41.52 -20.24 7.38
N ALA A 493 41.06 -20.79 6.26
CA ALA A 493 41.83 -21.72 5.44
C ALA A 493 43.08 -21.04 4.84
N LYS A 494 42.97 -19.82 4.32
CA LYS A 494 44.11 -19.02 3.82
C LYS A 494 45.17 -18.76 4.89
N ASN A 495 44.74 -18.56 6.13
CA ASN A 495 45.60 -18.30 7.28
C ASN A 495 46.17 -19.59 7.94
N GLY A 496 46.07 -20.74 7.27
CA GLY A 496 46.65 -22.01 7.75
C GLY A 496 45.86 -22.67 8.90
N LYS A 497 44.67 -22.18 9.25
CA LYS A 497 43.78 -22.79 10.24
C LYS A 497 42.79 -23.72 9.52
N THR A 498 43.11 -25.01 9.46
CA THR A 498 42.34 -25.99 8.67
C THR A 498 41.29 -26.80 9.45
N PHE A 499 41.29 -26.71 10.79
CA PHE A 499 40.33 -27.43 11.62
C PHE A 499 39.39 -26.48 12.35
N VAL A 500 38.11 -26.51 11.95
CA VAL A 500 36.99 -25.86 12.64
C VAL A 500 36.02 -26.96 13.04
N ALA A 501 35.64 -26.99 14.31
CA ALA A 501 34.66 -27.96 14.81
C ALA A 501 33.31 -27.71 14.11
N ARG A 502 32.59 -28.78 13.74
CA ARG A 502 31.36 -28.66 12.94
C ARG A 502 30.30 -27.83 13.65
N GLU A 503 30.26 -27.94 14.97
CA GLU A 503 29.40 -27.21 15.89
C GLU A 503 29.70 -25.70 15.96
N ASP A 504 30.88 -25.27 15.52
CA ASP A 504 31.27 -23.84 15.45
C ASP A 504 30.95 -23.21 14.09
N ILE A 505 30.65 -24.04 13.09
CA ILE A 505 30.30 -23.58 11.74
C ILE A 505 28.85 -23.10 11.75
N ARG A 506 28.64 -21.93 11.17
CA ARG A 506 27.33 -21.35 10.91
C ARG A 506 27.17 -21.15 9.41
N GLU A 507 25.96 -21.45 8.95
CA GLU A 507 25.52 -21.17 7.61
C GLU A 507 24.70 -19.90 7.63
N LEU A 508 25.17 -18.88 6.92
CA LEU A 508 24.54 -17.58 6.81
C LEU A 508 23.90 -17.46 5.41
N PRO A 509 22.67 -16.96 5.31
CA PRO A 509 22.09 -16.61 4.02
C PRO A 509 22.85 -15.45 3.38
N ALA A 510 22.83 -15.36 2.05
CA ALA A 510 23.43 -14.23 1.34
C ALA A 510 22.79 -12.89 1.74
N VAL A 511 21.50 -12.85 2.08
CA VAL A 511 20.86 -11.66 2.67
C VAL A 511 20.58 -11.95 4.14
N LEU A 512 21.25 -11.23 5.04
CA LEU A 512 21.10 -11.40 6.50
C LEU A 512 20.00 -10.51 7.08
N GLY A 513 19.93 -9.27 6.62
CA GLY A 513 19.03 -8.25 7.17
C GLY A 513 18.28 -7.52 6.07
N ILE A 514 17.07 -7.08 6.38
CA ILE A 514 16.22 -6.33 5.45
C ILE A 514 15.63 -5.13 6.19
N VAL A 515 15.65 -3.97 5.53
CA VAL A 515 14.97 -2.75 5.96
C VAL A 515 14.08 -2.26 4.82
N HIS A 516 12.79 -2.20 5.06
CA HIS A 516 11.78 -1.63 4.17
C HIS A 516 11.28 -0.32 4.76
N MET A 517 11.38 0.77 3.99
CA MET A 517 11.00 2.11 4.41
C MET A 517 10.15 2.77 3.33
N HIS A 518 9.08 3.48 3.72
CA HIS A 518 8.32 4.34 2.80
C HIS A 518 9.03 5.68 2.61
N ARG A 519 10.29 5.60 2.19
CA ARG A 519 11.23 6.69 1.98
C ARG A 519 11.99 6.40 0.70
N ASP A 520 12.51 7.44 0.08
CA ASP A 520 13.43 7.31 -1.06
C ASP A 520 14.84 7.71 -0.59
N TYR A 521 15.82 7.66 -1.49
CA TYR A 521 17.19 8.13 -1.23
C TYR A 521 17.56 9.26 -2.19
N GLU A 522 18.49 10.15 -1.83
CA GLU A 522 19.07 11.11 -2.76
C GLU A 522 20.04 10.38 -3.70
N SER A 523 20.04 10.74 -4.99
CA SER A 523 20.90 10.08 -5.97
C SER A 523 22.35 10.19 -5.50
N PHE A 524 22.99 9.05 -5.27
CA PHE A 524 24.42 9.00 -5.00
C PHE A 524 25.16 8.88 -6.33
N MET A 525 26.25 9.65 -6.50
CA MET A 525 27.29 9.25 -7.42
C MET A 525 28.11 8.21 -6.67
N LEU A 526 28.08 6.93 -7.07
CA LEU A 526 28.97 5.90 -6.52
C LEU A 526 30.39 6.21 -7.01
N PRO A 527 31.31 6.79 -6.21
CA PRO A 527 32.69 6.93 -6.67
C PRO A 527 33.36 5.54 -6.61
N ASP A 528 32.88 4.68 -5.69
CA ASP A 528 33.33 3.32 -5.42
C ASP A 528 32.11 2.39 -5.30
N GLY A 529 31.61 1.87 -6.43
CA GLY A 529 30.48 0.92 -6.49
C GLY A 529 30.70 -0.44 -5.79
N ASP A 530 31.72 -0.55 -4.94
CA ASP A 530 32.12 -1.77 -4.24
C ASP A 530 31.38 -1.96 -2.90
N GLU A 531 30.85 -0.89 -2.26
CA GLU A 531 30.16 -0.99 -0.95
C GLU A 531 28.62 -1.08 -1.03
N LEU A 532 28.01 -0.50 -2.07
CA LEU A 532 26.55 -0.40 -2.20
C LEU A 532 26.13 -0.73 -3.64
N ILE A 533 25.11 -1.58 -3.78
CA ILE A 533 24.57 -1.97 -5.08
C ILE A 533 23.18 -1.35 -5.26
N GLU A 534 22.93 -0.71 -6.39
CA GLU A 534 21.57 -0.33 -6.79
C GLU A 534 20.93 -1.46 -7.61
N ILE A 535 19.72 -1.85 -7.23
CA ILE A 535 18.93 -2.88 -7.90
C ILE A 535 17.87 -2.21 -8.76
N VAL A 536 17.98 -2.43 -10.06
CA VAL A 536 16.96 -2.04 -11.04
C VAL A 536 16.35 -3.31 -11.61
N LEU A 537 15.03 -3.43 -11.49
CA LEU A 537 14.26 -4.44 -12.21
C LEU A 537 13.68 -3.82 -13.48
N GLU A 538 13.60 -4.61 -14.55
CA GLU A 538 13.10 -4.15 -15.86
C GLU A 538 11.61 -3.74 -15.81
N ASP A 539 10.86 -4.26 -14.83
CA ASP A 539 9.45 -3.99 -14.59
C ASP A 539 9.23 -3.16 -13.31
N ASP A 540 9.29 -1.83 -13.42
CA ASP A 540 8.96 -0.94 -12.30
C ASP A 540 7.46 -0.63 -12.21
N MET A 541 6.64 -1.67 -12.05
CA MET A 541 5.24 -1.49 -11.67
C MET A 541 5.16 -1.00 -10.23
N VAL A 542 4.26 -0.04 -9.97
CA VAL A 542 3.97 0.44 -8.60
C VAL A 542 3.12 -0.61 -7.89
N VAL A 543 3.53 -0.97 -6.67
CA VAL A 543 2.95 -2.03 -5.84
C VAL A 543 3.01 -1.58 -4.39
N GLY A 544 1.96 -1.86 -3.58
CA GLY A 544 2.00 -1.62 -2.13
C GLY A 544 2.37 -2.87 -1.31
N CYS A 545 2.66 -2.70 -0.02
CA CYS A 545 2.97 -3.80 0.92
C CYS A 545 1.86 -4.85 1.05
N GLY A 546 2.25 -6.07 1.46
CA GLY A 546 1.32 -7.07 1.96
C GLY A 546 0.49 -7.71 0.85
N VAL A 547 1.07 -7.82 -0.33
CA VAL A 547 0.47 -8.45 -1.51
C VAL A 547 1.45 -9.44 -2.12
N ASP A 548 0.93 -10.52 -2.71
CA ASP A 548 1.73 -11.54 -3.40
C ASP A 548 2.67 -10.96 -4.47
N LEU A 549 2.26 -9.92 -5.20
CA LEU A 549 3.13 -9.22 -6.14
C LEU A 549 4.37 -8.60 -5.46
N MET A 550 4.21 -7.97 -4.30
CA MET A 550 5.32 -7.33 -3.60
C MET A 550 6.33 -8.37 -3.10
N ARG A 551 5.84 -9.54 -2.66
CA ARG A 551 6.69 -10.71 -2.37
C ARG A 551 7.51 -11.13 -3.58
N ASP A 552 6.86 -11.35 -4.73
CA ASP A 552 7.54 -11.86 -5.93
C ASP A 552 8.56 -10.83 -6.47
N LYS A 553 8.22 -9.53 -6.41
CA LYS A 553 9.13 -8.42 -6.75
C LYS A 553 10.32 -8.37 -5.78
N SER A 554 10.08 -8.49 -4.48
CA SER A 554 11.13 -8.55 -3.45
C SER A 554 12.05 -9.76 -3.63
N ARG A 555 11.50 -10.94 -3.96
CA ARG A 555 12.30 -12.14 -4.27
C ARG A 555 13.24 -11.90 -5.45
N ARG A 556 12.72 -11.40 -6.57
CA ARG A 556 13.52 -11.11 -7.78
C ARG A 556 14.59 -10.06 -7.49
N ALA A 557 14.27 -9.03 -6.70
CA ALA A 557 15.23 -8.02 -6.28
C ALA A 557 16.34 -8.62 -5.41
N MET A 558 16.02 -9.51 -4.47
CA MET A 558 17.02 -10.21 -3.66
C MET A 558 17.88 -11.16 -4.49
N GLU A 559 17.28 -11.91 -5.43
CA GLU A 559 18.04 -12.76 -6.34
C GLU A 559 19.02 -11.95 -7.19
N LYS A 560 18.57 -10.80 -7.74
CA LYS A 560 19.41 -9.88 -8.48
C LYS A 560 20.52 -9.28 -7.61
N ALA A 561 20.19 -8.92 -6.36
CA ALA A 561 21.15 -8.40 -5.39
C ALA A 561 22.24 -9.42 -5.08
N VAL A 562 21.88 -10.69 -4.86
CA VAL A 562 22.83 -11.79 -4.64
C VAL A 562 23.68 -12.04 -5.88
N GLN A 563 23.10 -11.98 -7.09
CA GLN A 563 23.85 -12.09 -8.33
C GLN A 563 24.94 -11.01 -8.41
N LEU A 564 24.56 -9.73 -8.29
CA LEU A 564 25.47 -8.60 -8.38
C LEU A 564 26.53 -8.62 -7.26
N TRP A 565 26.13 -9.03 -6.05
CA TRP A 565 27.06 -9.20 -4.94
C TRP A 565 28.11 -10.27 -5.23
N ASN A 566 27.75 -11.41 -5.81
CA ASN A 566 28.71 -12.44 -6.22
C ASN A 566 29.61 -11.96 -7.37
N GLU A 567 29.06 -11.28 -8.38
CA GLU A 567 29.81 -10.71 -9.51
C GLU A 567 30.85 -9.67 -9.03
N GLY A 568 30.50 -8.87 -8.02
CA GLY A 568 31.39 -7.91 -7.36
C GLY A 568 32.36 -8.54 -6.34
N GLY A 569 32.52 -9.87 -6.32
CA GLY A 569 33.43 -10.56 -5.40
C GLY A 569 33.02 -10.48 -3.94
N ARG A 570 31.72 -10.36 -3.67
CA ARG A 570 31.09 -10.29 -2.34
C ARG A 570 31.53 -9.10 -1.47
N LYS A 571 31.92 -7.98 -2.09
CA LYS A 571 32.40 -6.77 -1.37
C LYS A 571 31.30 -5.82 -0.91
N ALA A 572 30.16 -5.81 -1.59
CA ALA A 572 29.07 -4.89 -1.24
C ALA A 572 28.51 -5.22 0.14
N LYS A 573 28.24 -4.20 0.94
CA LYS A 573 27.70 -4.30 2.29
C LYS A 573 26.18 -4.30 2.30
N ALA A 574 25.56 -3.59 1.35
CA ALA A 574 24.13 -3.62 1.15
C ALA A 574 23.74 -3.45 -0.33
N ALA A 575 22.48 -3.76 -0.64
CA ALA A 575 21.84 -3.45 -1.89
C ALA A 575 20.57 -2.63 -1.64
N LEU A 576 20.34 -1.63 -2.48
CA LEU A 576 19.18 -0.76 -2.47
C LEU A 576 18.25 -1.16 -3.60
N PHE A 577 17.00 -1.43 -3.27
CA PHE A 577 15.96 -1.71 -4.25
C PHE A 577 14.82 -0.73 -4.06
N ARG A 578 14.68 0.18 -5.02
CA ARG A 578 13.58 1.12 -5.05
C ARG A 578 12.32 0.45 -5.57
N VAL A 579 11.24 0.58 -4.82
CA VAL A 579 9.90 0.20 -5.25
C VAL A 579 9.21 1.45 -5.72
N GLY A 580 9.04 1.61 -7.05
CA GLY A 580 8.48 2.80 -7.66
C GLY A 580 7.23 3.31 -6.93
N ARG A 581 7.26 4.59 -6.53
CA ARG A 581 6.19 5.33 -5.81
C ARG A 581 5.71 4.70 -4.49
N HIS A 582 6.42 3.72 -3.94
CA HIS A 582 6.05 3.05 -2.69
C HIS A 582 7.12 3.20 -1.60
N GLY A 583 8.38 2.90 -1.89
CA GLY A 583 9.43 2.96 -0.87
C GLY A 583 10.76 2.34 -1.30
N LEU A 584 11.59 2.03 -0.32
CA LEU A 584 12.94 1.51 -0.46
C LEU A 584 13.10 0.23 0.36
N ASN A 585 13.59 -0.82 -0.29
CA ASN A 585 14.13 -2.00 0.35
C ASN A 585 15.66 -1.91 0.42
N VAL A 586 16.23 -2.19 1.58
CA VAL A 586 17.66 -2.32 1.82
C VAL A 586 17.93 -3.77 2.20
N PHE A 587 18.74 -4.46 1.41
CA PHE A 587 19.19 -5.82 1.67
C PHE A 587 20.62 -5.78 2.20
N VAL A 588 20.87 -6.34 3.38
CA VAL A 588 22.18 -6.32 4.06
C VAL A 588 22.87 -7.66 3.89
N PHE A 589 24.12 -7.62 3.42
CA PHE A 589 24.93 -8.81 3.14
C PHE A 589 25.85 -9.19 4.33
N PRO A 590 26.21 -10.48 4.51
CA PRO A 590 27.21 -10.96 5.47
C PRO A 590 28.64 -10.64 4.99
N THR A 591 28.93 -9.38 4.72
CA THR A 591 30.18 -9.01 4.06
C THR A 591 31.29 -8.76 5.05
N ALA A 592 32.33 -9.59 4.97
CA ALA A 592 33.50 -9.47 5.81
C ALA A 592 34.29 -8.17 5.55
N ASP A 593 35.07 -7.74 6.54
CA ASP A 593 36.17 -6.79 6.36
C ASP A 593 37.42 -7.47 5.76
N GLU A 594 38.50 -6.71 5.61
CA GLU A 594 39.79 -7.21 5.08
C GLU A 594 40.38 -8.38 5.89
N SER A 595 39.99 -8.53 7.16
CA SER A 595 40.43 -9.63 8.03
C SER A 595 39.58 -10.89 7.89
N GLY A 596 38.50 -10.84 7.10
CA GLY A 596 37.53 -11.92 6.98
C GLY A 596 36.47 -11.91 8.08
N PHE A 597 36.38 -10.84 8.88
CA PHE A 597 35.46 -10.73 10.02
C PHE A 597 34.14 -10.07 9.62
N ILE A 598 33.03 -10.66 10.09
CA ILE A 598 31.66 -10.17 9.94
C ILE A 598 31.16 -9.79 11.34
N PRO A 599 30.73 -8.54 11.58
CA PRO A 599 30.28 -8.11 12.90
C PRO A 599 28.98 -8.81 13.34
N GLU A 600 28.82 -8.98 14.65
CA GLU A 600 27.60 -9.50 15.25
C GLU A 600 26.39 -8.58 15.06
N TYR A 601 26.59 -7.26 15.11
CA TYR A 601 25.54 -6.32 14.74
C TYR A 601 25.44 -6.27 13.21
N ILE A 602 24.47 -7.03 12.68
CA ILE A 602 24.29 -7.23 11.25
C ILE A 602 24.08 -5.92 10.48
N PHE A 603 23.42 -4.92 11.10
CA PHE A 603 23.19 -3.63 10.47
C PHE A 603 24.33 -2.62 10.68
N GLN A 604 25.49 -3.02 11.22
CA GLN A 604 26.61 -2.10 11.51
C GLN A 604 27.01 -1.27 10.28
N HIS A 605 27.17 -1.92 9.13
CA HIS A 605 27.55 -1.19 7.91
C HIS A 605 26.44 -0.23 7.41
N PHE A 606 25.17 -0.60 7.57
CA PHE A 606 24.06 0.30 7.24
C PHE A 606 24.01 1.51 8.18
N ASP A 607 24.19 1.28 9.49
CA ASP A 607 24.31 2.31 10.52
C ASP A 607 25.47 3.27 10.19
N ASP A 608 26.65 2.73 9.87
CA ASP A 608 27.81 3.52 9.47
C ASP A 608 27.53 4.36 8.21
N MET A 609 26.92 3.77 7.17
CA MET A 609 26.59 4.50 5.94
C MET A 609 25.62 5.67 6.16
N VAL A 610 24.65 5.51 7.07
CA VAL A 610 23.69 6.55 7.42
C VAL A 610 24.32 7.66 8.27
N ARG A 611 25.24 7.31 9.18
CA ARG A 611 25.85 8.27 10.13
C ARG A 611 27.04 9.05 9.58
N ARG A 612 27.63 8.64 8.46
CA ARG A 612 28.85 9.27 7.93
C ARG A 612 28.61 10.69 7.43
N GLU A 613 29.54 11.58 7.77
CA GLU A 613 29.55 12.99 7.32
C GLU A 613 29.71 13.14 5.80
N ASP A 614 30.25 12.14 5.11
CA ASP A 614 30.38 12.13 3.65
C ASP A 614 29.07 11.74 2.92
N ASN A 615 27.97 11.54 3.65
CA ASN A 615 26.63 11.38 3.11
C ASN A 615 26.51 10.24 2.08
N LYS A 616 27.23 9.13 2.28
CA LYS A 616 27.20 7.97 1.37
C LYS A 616 25.80 7.43 1.09
N LEU A 617 24.89 7.52 2.07
CA LEU A 617 23.47 7.23 1.89
C LEU A 617 22.64 8.34 2.53
N VAL A 618 22.16 9.29 1.71
CA VAL A 618 21.17 10.27 2.15
C VAL A 618 19.79 9.71 1.88
N LEU A 619 19.04 9.43 2.94
CA LEU A 619 17.63 9.07 2.80
C LEU A 619 16.77 10.32 2.81
N LEU A 620 15.79 10.36 1.91
CA LEU A 620 14.80 11.41 1.81
C LEU A 620 13.67 11.15 2.83
N HIS A 621 13.07 12.22 3.34
CA HIS A 621 11.91 12.11 4.23
C HIS A 621 10.62 11.68 3.53
N GLU A 622 10.62 11.61 2.20
CA GLU A 622 9.45 11.29 1.37
C GLU A 622 9.82 10.31 0.26
N VAL A 623 8.81 9.60 -0.25
CA VAL A 623 8.93 8.81 -1.48
C VAL A 623 8.88 9.75 -2.67
N ARG A 624 9.84 9.68 -3.60
CA ARG A 624 9.78 10.51 -4.80
C ARG A 624 8.57 10.11 -5.65
N GLN A 625 7.73 11.09 -5.92
CA GLN A 625 6.62 10.97 -6.85
C GLN A 625 7.15 11.22 -8.27
N GLU A 626 7.81 10.24 -8.87
CA GLU A 626 8.22 10.36 -10.27
C GLU A 626 6.98 10.38 -11.16
N LYS A 627 6.70 11.56 -11.73
CA LYS A 627 5.86 11.65 -12.91
C LYS A 627 6.58 10.88 -14.00
N LYS A 628 5.98 9.80 -14.52
CA LYS A 628 6.46 9.25 -15.80
C LYS A 628 6.44 10.43 -16.76
N GLU A 629 7.60 10.84 -17.27
CA GLU A 629 7.61 11.76 -18.40
C GLU A 629 6.81 11.07 -19.50
N ASN A 630 5.64 11.63 -19.82
CA ASN A 630 4.76 11.10 -20.86
C ASN A 630 5.48 11.19 -22.21
N ASN A 631 6.27 10.18 -22.54
CA ASN A 631 6.77 9.94 -23.90
C ASN A 631 5.74 9.22 -24.78
N LEU A 632 4.49 9.10 -24.33
CA LEU A 632 3.36 8.63 -25.11
C LEU A 632 2.29 9.74 -25.09
N PHE A 633 1.90 10.20 -26.28
CA PHE A 633 1.04 11.35 -26.60
C PHE A 633 1.73 12.72 -26.83
N VAL A 634 2.67 12.75 -27.77
CA VAL A 634 2.66 13.85 -28.75
C VAL A 634 1.54 13.52 -29.74
N GLY A 635 0.34 14.06 -29.51
CA GLY A 635 -0.71 14.05 -30.54
C GLY A 635 -0.15 14.62 -31.85
N PRO A 636 -0.68 14.25 -33.03
CA PRO A 636 -0.15 14.72 -34.29
C PRO A 636 -0.15 16.25 -34.29
N ARG A 637 1.05 16.85 -34.26
CA ARG A 637 1.22 18.28 -34.50
C ARG A 637 0.57 18.57 -35.85
N ARG A 638 -0.54 19.31 -35.85
CA ARG A 638 -1.06 19.91 -37.08
C ARG A 638 0.11 20.68 -37.71
N PRO A 639 0.40 20.50 -39.01
CA PRO A 639 1.35 21.36 -39.69
C PRO A 639 0.83 22.79 -39.54
N GLN A 640 1.64 23.67 -38.95
CA GLN A 640 1.42 25.10 -39.11
C GLN A 640 1.48 25.37 -40.61
N ALA A 641 0.35 25.76 -41.18
CA ALA A 641 0.32 26.33 -42.50
C ALA A 641 1.20 27.58 -42.46
N ALA A 642 2.25 27.57 -43.25
CA ALA A 642 3.06 28.76 -43.51
C ALA A 642 2.15 29.85 -44.10
N ALA A 643 2.16 31.02 -43.47
CA ALA A 643 1.76 32.28 -44.07
C ALA A 643 3.03 33.02 -44.49
#